data_AF-L8GG84-F1
#
_entry.id   AF-L8GG84-F1
#
_cell.length_a   1.000
_cell.length_b   1.000
_cell.length_c   1.000
_cell.angle_alpha   90.00
_cell.angle_beta   90.00
_cell.angle_gamma   90.00
#
_symmetry.space_group_name_H-M   'P 1'
#
loop_
_entity.id
_entity.type
_entity.pdbx_description
1 polymer ?
#
loop_
_entity_poly.entity_id
_entity_poly.type
_entity_poly.pdbx_seq_one_letter_code
_entity_poly.pdbx_strand_id
1 'polypeptide(L)'
;MERSDKSTNKKTTTAPSKPKGQRKNSAEAEEDEKKQTLRTSTDVYHRVKWDEALDKTEWRMGYLDRFRGMLEIPLLEFIPGGDVPWHRVYYFKKGREVMWDRNTRVDKIFGSGDSSAAEADDVKGKGKGKKGGETKGKKGGQEKGASAAPSTAVPEKVRTANKPAVWTPLPVYRWSATTQSWQESSQSIANKTDGVERVTIVTLNVLFDTYLSEKIHTAKRIPVILHHLKNTKADLIVQCNLGLEEVTLIFLESLLSEPWVRENYYVSDYRGDTVVPYGQVLLSRFPIQKLIQHQYTPHKRVIVAQLELNKRTVYVPVVHLTSDRQESCSTKRAHQLNVVFDRTCPAIGDDADYGMDCFLFGDFNFGDDDNDGAVRKDFVDCWPAVRPDELGYTFDPHRNALAAITTSSGRSNRIDRIFVRSPGCWRPSAVDLICTEPLQSSSAGEGQLLFPSDHFGLKAVIEFTAPLGAVAKRLTADGEEEAEEEEPVYVELTREERIALRPQLRTMHSTAVVVVPPRKLWPALQNIRKDHDKSFTRWMPHIVLLWGFIEEDHFANAAEIFKDALASFSPFTLSLKQFKFFEHSRNFTVWLDPEAEDNALKRLQAELEKEFPFCCEQSGKDYGGYSPHLTVGQFVTKKEVLSHIESWGREWEPMEWKVGRVFLISRKDEEPFQIKYAIKFGGGDDAVTFVGHQPGAAEAESRTGSSSSGSGSAAADHLEPPSTPPADSALYRYLVANKSYDLDQQRKQRQAAVRLVSQACKEVIEKNYNGQVNCEVLHLLGSCQMGVQTADSDVDALCVGPDTMSCSRFFMELRVALEKTKKLQSAREVHDAKVPVLKLQINGVEVDLLYGPYPSSVPITPPSQIDDRSLRKFEPAVLRSISGCRDGDAILRSVPNVSHFQTVLRAVKLWAKRRGLYSNAVGFLGGFSWSVLVAYVCKNSKLYAKSAAAASGDGDLSIEERLLAEFFEVYNHWDWQQPVAITPGSARYKPGHKSDKMPIVTPTPPFNNSARNVARSTLTEMQQEFFRAFDITQASQWNSEAGLNDLLQPTNFFKDYHYYLMVEVHSLSSDEVTKWPTNFSLSLGWLESRLIALIFDLEKNPQTYARPFPGTFVNLHEVIEKEEKDKGKGKGKQQLQAKQTRETLELRSNFPFLGTCFVGLQKLPGGEFTKAEEAEAPPMPELNGPTVDFKSLFDSWRDKPNGNIVTVTPIKRAKIARMVPASFMPGKLN
;
A
#
# COMPACT_ATOMS: atom_id res chain seq x y z
N MET A 1 -23.63 -23.51 -69.41
CA MET A 1 -24.56 -24.53 -68.87
C MET A 1 -24.08 -24.93 -67.48
N GLU A 2 -25.02 -24.93 -66.54
CA GLU A 2 -25.13 -25.77 -65.33
C GLU A 2 -23.88 -26.18 -64.52
N ARG A 3 -23.82 -25.61 -63.31
CA ARG A 3 -23.85 -26.29 -62.01
C ARG A 3 -23.62 -27.82 -61.97
N SER A 4 -22.76 -28.25 -61.04
CA SER A 4 -23.22 -29.08 -59.90
C SER A 4 -22.22 -29.04 -58.73
N ASP A 5 -22.73 -28.98 -57.50
CA ASP A 5 -21.96 -28.89 -56.26
C ASP A 5 -21.72 -30.29 -55.63
N LYS A 6 -20.59 -30.51 -54.92
CA LYS A 6 -20.57 -30.54 -53.43
C LYS A 6 -19.27 -31.05 -52.80
N SER A 7 -18.94 -30.41 -51.67
CA SER A 7 -18.05 -30.85 -50.58
C SER A 7 -16.55 -31.00 -50.87
N THR A 8 -15.74 -30.35 -50.03
CA THR A 8 -14.30 -30.65 -49.88
C THR A 8 -13.97 -30.87 -48.41
N ASN A 9 -13.31 -31.99 -48.16
CA ASN A 9 -12.77 -32.39 -46.86
C ASN A 9 -11.23 -32.26 -46.94
N LYS A 10 -10.56 -31.76 -45.89
CA LYS A 10 -9.09 -31.63 -45.89
C LYS A 10 -8.50 -31.93 -44.50
N LYS A 11 -8.00 -33.16 -44.36
CA LYS A 11 -6.92 -33.49 -43.40
C LYS A 11 -5.58 -33.41 -44.12
N THR A 12 -4.58 -32.80 -43.50
CA THR A 12 -3.22 -32.66 -44.02
C THR A 12 -2.28 -33.73 -43.46
N THR A 13 -1.34 -34.19 -44.29
CA THR A 13 -0.44 -35.30 -43.98
C THR A 13 1.03 -34.90 -43.83
N THR A 14 1.66 -35.59 -42.87
CA THR A 14 3.07 -35.72 -42.45
C THR A 14 4.16 -35.87 -43.53
N ALA A 15 5.41 -35.56 -43.15
CA ALA A 15 6.64 -36.17 -43.68
C ALA A 15 7.72 -36.35 -42.56
N PRO A 16 8.51 -37.45 -42.49
CA PRO A 16 9.38 -37.73 -41.32
C PRO A 16 10.90 -37.99 -41.56
N SER A 17 11.70 -37.69 -40.53
CA SER A 17 12.92 -38.40 -40.01
C SER A 17 14.12 -38.86 -40.88
N LYS A 18 15.36 -38.65 -40.38
CA LYS A 18 16.49 -39.64 -40.35
C LYS A 18 17.60 -39.26 -39.31
N PRO A 19 18.56 -40.14 -38.92
CA PRO A 19 19.25 -40.08 -37.61
C PRO A 19 20.82 -40.15 -37.57
N LYS A 20 21.38 -39.91 -36.37
CA LYS A 20 22.65 -40.42 -35.74
C LYS A 20 24.05 -40.30 -36.44
N GLY A 21 25.02 -39.65 -35.76
CA GLY A 21 26.29 -40.33 -35.36
C GLY A 21 27.71 -39.73 -35.67
N GLN A 22 28.44 -39.34 -34.60
CA GLN A 22 29.91 -39.47 -34.35
C GLN A 22 31.04 -38.54 -34.94
N ARG A 23 31.62 -37.73 -34.02
CA ARG A 23 33.06 -37.57 -33.59
C ARG A 23 34.24 -37.06 -34.49
N LYS A 24 34.84 -35.96 -33.98
CA LYS A 24 36.29 -35.66 -33.67
C LYS A 24 37.25 -34.91 -34.65
N ASN A 25 37.67 -33.72 -34.16
CA ASN A 25 39.04 -33.14 -34.00
C ASN A 25 40.01 -32.83 -35.17
N SER A 26 40.28 -31.52 -35.36
CA SER A 26 41.61 -30.83 -35.41
C SER A 26 41.34 -29.30 -35.40
N ALA A 27 41.86 -28.44 -34.50
CA ALA A 27 43.23 -27.90 -34.39
C ALA A 27 43.66 -27.18 -35.70
N GLU A 28 44.13 -25.92 -35.77
CA GLU A 28 44.72 -24.95 -34.82
C GLU A 28 44.25 -23.49 -35.18
N ALA A 29 43.86 -22.61 -34.25
CA ALA A 29 44.66 -21.61 -33.51
C ALA A 29 44.75 -20.18 -34.15
N GLU A 30 43.81 -19.31 -33.75
CA GLU A 30 44.04 -17.86 -33.54
C GLU A 30 43.44 -17.52 -32.16
N GLU A 31 44.22 -16.89 -31.26
CA GLU A 31 43.81 -16.57 -29.89
C GLU A 31 43.27 -15.14 -29.78
N ASP A 32 41.94 -15.00 -29.69
CA ASP A 32 41.28 -13.75 -29.28
C ASP A 32 41.00 -13.79 -27.76
N GLU A 33 41.59 -12.85 -27.00
CA GLU A 33 41.45 -12.75 -25.55
C GLU A 33 40.00 -12.44 -25.11
N LYS A 34 39.30 -13.44 -24.58
CA LYS A 34 37.97 -13.25 -23.97
C LYS A 34 38.08 -12.53 -22.63
N LYS A 35 37.76 -11.23 -22.62
CA LYS A 35 37.55 -10.44 -21.39
C LYS A 35 36.60 -11.15 -20.42
N GLN A 36 36.98 -11.22 -19.14
CA GLN A 36 36.15 -11.86 -18.10
C GLN A 36 34.79 -11.16 -17.95
N THR A 37 33.75 -11.97 -17.80
CA THR A 37 32.39 -11.48 -17.53
C THR A 37 32.26 -11.04 -16.07
N LEU A 38 31.66 -9.87 -15.85
CA LEU A 38 31.38 -9.36 -14.51
C LEU A 38 30.21 -10.15 -13.90
N ARG A 39 30.35 -10.59 -12.64
CA ARG A 39 29.26 -11.20 -11.86
C ARG A 39 28.08 -10.26 -11.72
N THR A 40 26.87 -10.79 -11.63
CA THR A 40 25.63 -10.00 -11.66
C THR A 40 25.34 -9.35 -10.30
N SER A 41 24.51 -8.29 -10.29
CA SER A 41 24.06 -7.67 -9.04
C SER A 41 23.28 -8.65 -8.13
N THR A 42 22.59 -9.63 -8.73
CA THR A 42 22.02 -10.80 -8.07
C THR A 42 23.08 -11.66 -7.38
N ASP A 43 24.13 -12.08 -8.09
CA ASP A 43 25.21 -12.91 -7.52
C ASP A 43 25.85 -12.22 -6.31
N VAL A 44 26.12 -10.92 -6.42
CA VAL A 44 26.74 -10.10 -5.37
C VAL A 44 25.84 -9.97 -4.14
N TYR A 45 24.56 -9.64 -4.32
CA TYR A 45 23.62 -9.60 -3.19
C TYR A 45 23.53 -10.96 -2.50
N HIS A 46 23.46 -12.07 -3.26
CA HIS A 46 23.42 -13.41 -2.69
C HIS A 46 24.71 -13.71 -1.92
N ARG A 47 25.89 -13.39 -2.47
CA ARG A 47 27.18 -13.58 -1.78
C ARG A 47 27.26 -12.80 -0.48
N VAL A 48 26.95 -11.50 -0.49
CA VAL A 48 26.97 -10.67 0.72
C VAL A 48 25.90 -11.10 1.73
N LYS A 49 24.73 -11.58 1.28
CA LYS A 49 23.65 -12.05 2.15
C LYS A 49 23.96 -13.39 2.83
N TRP A 50 24.58 -14.32 2.12
CA TRP A 50 24.78 -15.70 2.58
C TRP A 50 26.19 -16.00 3.11
N ASP A 51 27.20 -15.17 2.81
CA ASP A 51 28.51 -15.28 3.45
C ASP A 51 28.43 -14.77 4.91
N GLU A 52 28.79 -15.61 5.88
CA GLU A 52 28.75 -15.28 7.30
C GLU A 52 30.00 -14.50 7.76
N ALA A 53 31.09 -14.53 6.99
CA ALA A 53 32.30 -13.75 7.28
C ALA A 53 32.17 -12.25 6.94
N LEU A 54 31.07 -11.84 6.29
CA LEU A 54 30.80 -10.46 5.93
C LEU A 54 29.74 -9.85 6.87
N ASP A 55 30.13 -8.81 7.64
CA ASP A 55 29.17 -8.00 8.40
C ASP A 55 28.24 -7.26 7.44
N LYS A 56 26.99 -7.69 7.37
CA LYS A 56 25.93 -7.21 6.47
C LYS A 56 25.41 -5.81 6.83
N THR A 57 25.70 -5.29 8.03
CA THR A 57 25.23 -3.96 8.47
C THR A 57 26.00 -2.82 7.81
N GLU A 58 27.25 -3.06 7.42
CA GLU A 58 28.11 -2.08 6.75
C GLU A 58 27.82 -1.94 5.23
N TRP A 59 27.00 -2.83 4.66
CA TRP A 59 26.75 -2.89 3.22
C TRP A 59 25.58 -2.02 2.78
N ARG A 60 25.81 -1.25 1.71
CA ARG A 60 24.78 -0.47 1.02
C ARG A 60 24.77 -0.82 -0.45
N MET A 61 23.57 -0.89 -1.00
CA MET A 61 23.34 -1.13 -2.42
C MET A 61 22.92 0.18 -3.08
N GLY A 62 23.70 0.62 -4.06
CA GLY A 62 23.38 1.74 -4.93
C GLY A 62 22.50 1.28 -6.08
N TYR A 63 21.33 1.90 -6.24
CA TYR A 63 20.39 1.62 -7.32
C TYR A 63 19.84 2.90 -7.94
N LEU A 64 19.47 2.81 -9.21
CA LEU A 64 18.86 3.90 -9.96
C LEU A 64 17.34 3.91 -9.72
N ASP A 65 16.89 4.81 -8.87
CA ASP A 65 15.48 5.10 -8.67
C ASP A 65 14.89 5.85 -9.88
N ARG A 66 13.68 5.47 -10.29
CA ARG A 66 13.01 6.02 -11.48
C ARG A 66 12.74 7.52 -11.40
N PHE A 67 12.68 8.09 -10.21
CA PHE A 67 12.25 9.47 -9.96
C PHE A 67 13.24 10.31 -9.16
N ARG A 68 14.27 9.69 -8.57
CA ARG A 68 15.23 10.33 -7.67
C ARG A 68 16.70 10.10 -8.05
N GLY A 69 16.97 9.40 -9.15
CA GLY A 69 18.32 9.08 -9.59
C GLY A 69 19.00 8.01 -8.72
N MET A 70 20.32 8.04 -8.62
CA MET A 70 21.07 7.08 -7.81
C MET A 70 20.78 7.27 -6.32
N LEU A 71 20.06 6.30 -5.74
CA LEU A 71 19.81 6.18 -4.32
C LEU A 71 20.63 5.03 -3.72
N GLU A 72 20.86 5.09 -2.42
CA GLU A 72 21.45 4.00 -1.65
C GLU A 72 20.46 3.50 -0.60
N ILE A 73 20.28 2.19 -0.56
CA ILE A 73 19.53 1.49 0.49
C ILE A 73 20.49 0.58 1.28
N PRO A 74 20.37 0.45 2.61
CA PRO A 74 21.03 -0.60 3.36
C PRO A 74 20.70 -1.98 2.76
N LEU A 75 21.70 -2.86 2.61
CA LEU A 75 21.49 -4.15 1.92
C LEU A 75 20.43 -5.04 2.60
N LEU A 76 20.22 -4.86 3.90
CA LEU A 76 19.21 -5.54 4.70
C LEU A 76 17.77 -5.00 4.48
N GLU A 77 17.60 -3.79 3.96
CA GLU A 77 16.30 -3.17 3.65
C GLU A 77 15.87 -3.40 2.19
N PHE A 78 16.78 -3.87 1.33
CA PHE A 78 16.46 -4.19 -0.06
C PHE A 78 15.67 -5.50 -0.18
N ILE A 79 14.51 -5.40 -0.85
CA ILE A 79 13.59 -6.50 -1.14
C ILE A 79 13.77 -6.94 -2.61
N PRO A 80 14.35 -8.12 -2.88
CA PRO A 80 14.42 -8.69 -4.23
C PRO A 80 13.06 -8.75 -4.92
N GLY A 81 12.96 -8.16 -6.12
CA GLY A 81 11.71 -8.15 -6.90
C GLY A 81 10.65 -7.13 -6.44
N GLY A 82 10.95 -6.28 -5.46
CA GLY A 82 10.12 -5.13 -5.09
C GLY A 82 10.28 -3.93 -6.03
N ASP A 83 10.02 -2.73 -5.53
CA ASP A 83 10.06 -1.45 -6.29
C ASP A 83 11.40 -1.17 -7.01
N VAL A 84 12.47 -1.84 -6.57
CA VAL A 84 13.83 -1.71 -7.10
C VAL A 84 14.20 -3.00 -7.87
N PRO A 85 14.03 -3.05 -9.20
CA PRO A 85 14.36 -4.24 -9.98
C PRO A 85 15.88 -4.39 -10.17
N TRP A 86 16.36 -5.63 -10.24
CA TRP A 86 17.78 -6.01 -10.31
C TRP A 86 18.60 -5.32 -11.41
N HIS A 87 17.98 -5.01 -12.55
CA HIS A 87 18.64 -4.31 -13.64
C HIS A 87 18.95 -2.83 -13.32
N ARG A 88 18.38 -2.27 -12.25
CA ARG A 88 18.68 -0.92 -11.75
C ARG A 88 19.68 -0.90 -10.59
N VAL A 89 20.22 -2.03 -10.17
CA VAL A 89 21.31 -2.07 -9.18
C VAL A 89 22.63 -1.81 -9.90
N TYR A 90 23.36 -0.78 -9.44
CA TYR A 90 24.58 -0.29 -10.07
C TYR A 90 25.85 -0.56 -9.27
N TYR A 91 25.81 -0.47 -7.93
CA TYR A 91 26.96 -0.84 -7.11
C TYR A 91 26.59 -1.43 -5.74
N PHE A 92 27.55 -2.12 -5.14
CA PHE A 92 27.55 -2.53 -3.74
C PHE A 92 28.80 -1.95 -3.08
N LYS A 93 28.62 -1.33 -1.91
CA LYS A 93 29.72 -0.76 -1.13
C LYS A 93 29.70 -1.26 0.30
N LYS A 94 30.88 -1.36 0.91
CA LYS A 94 31.07 -1.63 2.33
C LYS A 94 31.62 -0.36 2.98
N GLY A 95 30.83 0.27 3.85
CA GLY A 95 31.16 1.58 4.42
C GLY A 95 31.30 2.68 3.36
N ARG A 96 32.55 3.11 3.09
CA ARG A 96 32.90 4.09 2.04
C ARG A 96 33.52 3.46 0.79
N GLU A 97 33.89 2.18 0.82
CA GLU A 97 34.58 1.51 -0.28
C GLU A 97 33.61 0.78 -1.21
N VAL A 98 33.73 1.02 -2.51
CA VAL A 98 32.94 0.34 -3.54
C VAL A 98 33.56 -1.03 -3.81
N MET A 99 32.78 -2.07 -3.52
CA MET A 99 33.21 -3.48 -3.58
C MET A 99 32.78 -4.14 -4.88
N TRP A 100 31.68 -3.68 -5.49
CA TRP A 100 31.25 -4.08 -6.82
C TRP A 100 30.56 -2.89 -7.51
N ASP A 101 30.85 -2.63 -8.78
CA ASP A 101 30.23 -1.58 -9.59
C ASP A 101 30.10 -2.03 -11.04
N ARG A 102 28.86 -1.94 -11.56
CA ARG A 102 28.48 -2.37 -12.91
C ARG A 102 29.07 -1.51 -14.02
N ASN A 103 29.21 -0.21 -13.80
CA ASN A 103 29.62 0.75 -14.82
C ASN A 103 31.14 0.79 -14.96
N THR A 104 31.86 0.78 -13.84
CA THR A 104 33.34 0.70 -13.83
C THR A 104 33.84 -0.74 -13.89
N ARG A 105 32.94 -1.73 -13.99
CA ARG A 105 33.22 -3.16 -14.05
C ARG A 105 34.12 -3.66 -12.90
N VAL A 106 33.94 -3.08 -11.72
CA VAL A 106 34.67 -3.45 -10.50
C VAL A 106 33.94 -4.60 -9.81
N ASP A 107 34.68 -5.61 -9.35
CA ASP A 107 34.20 -6.68 -8.49
C ASP A 107 35.34 -7.20 -7.60
N LYS A 108 35.49 -6.57 -6.43
CA LYS A 108 36.39 -7.01 -5.36
C LYS A 108 35.81 -8.15 -4.51
N ILE A 109 34.63 -8.68 -4.86
CA ILE A 109 33.89 -9.67 -4.06
C ILE A 109 34.11 -11.08 -4.62
N PHE A 110 34.18 -11.21 -5.95
CA PHE A 110 34.56 -12.45 -6.64
C PHE A 110 35.81 -12.31 -7.52
N GLY A 111 36.40 -11.11 -7.64
CA GLY A 111 37.55 -10.86 -8.51
C GLY A 111 37.23 -10.89 -10.00
N SER A 112 35.96 -10.70 -10.38
CA SER A 112 35.53 -10.71 -11.79
C SER A 112 35.58 -9.32 -12.44
N GLY A 113 35.21 -9.23 -13.71
CA GLY A 113 35.29 -7.97 -14.46
C GLY A 113 36.72 -7.47 -14.58
N ASP A 114 36.91 -6.16 -14.42
CA ASP A 114 38.16 -5.47 -14.71
C ASP A 114 39.01 -5.26 -13.43
N SER A 115 38.54 -5.75 -12.27
CA SER A 115 39.25 -5.71 -10.98
C SER A 115 40.44 -6.67 -10.88
N SER A 116 40.52 -7.67 -11.74
CA SER A 116 41.67 -8.59 -11.82
C SER A 116 42.93 -7.95 -12.42
N ALA A 117 42.86 -6.69 -12.88
CA ALA A 117 43.96 -5.98 -13.53
C ALA A 117 44.63 -4.87 -12.68
N ALA A 118 44.29 -4.72 -11.39
CA ALA A 118 44.71 -3.56 -10.57
C ALA A 118 45.51 -3.88 -9.28
N GLU A 119 45.97 -5.13 -9.10
CA GLU A 119 46.90 -5.51 -8.00
C GLU A 119 48.20 -6.15 -8.54
N ALA A 120 48.66 -5.71 -9.71
CA ALA A 120 49.87 -6.21 -10.36
C ALA A 120 50.75 -5.10 -10.97
N ASP A 121 50.93 -3.97 -10.28
CA ASP A 121 52.13 -3.11 -10.39
C ASP A 121 52.02 -1.92 -9.39
N ASP A 122 52.54 -2.07 -8.16
CA ASP A 122 53.55 -1.14 -7.60
C ASP A 122 54.17 -1.58 -6.26
N VAL A 123 54.94 -2.69 -6.25
CA VAL A 123 56.02 -2.89 -5.25
C VAL A 123 57.26 -3.50 -5.92
N LYS A 124 57.99 -2.70 -6.71
CA LYS A 124 59.34 -3.04 -7.16
C LYS A 124 60.38 -2.82 -6.05
N GLY A 125 60.18 -3.49 -4.92
CA GLY A 125 61.09 -3.50 -3.77
C GLY A 125 62.34 -4.36 -4.03
N LYS A 126 63.30 -3.86 -4.83
CA LYS A 126 64.64 -4.45 -4.91
C LYS A 126 65.31 -4.41 -3.52
N GLY A 127 65.77 -5.56 -2.99
CA GLY A 127 66.87 -5.55 -2.02
C GLY A 127 66.92 -6.67 -0.97
N LYS A 128 67.51 -7.82 -1.33
CA LYS A 128 68.39 -8.56 -0.40
C LYS A 128 69.78 -8.60 -1.00
N GLY A 129 70.76 -7.94 -0.38
CA GLY A 129 72.13 -7.97 -0.92
C GLY A 129 73.16 -7.01 -0.33
N LYS A 130 73.50 -7.14 0.97
CA LYS A 130 74.70 -6.56 1.64
C LYS A 130 74.66 -5.01 1.79
N LYS A 131 75.36 -4.36 2.73
CA LYS A 131 76.50 -4.76 3.60
C LYS A 131 76.60 -3.83 4.82
N GLY A 132 77.03 -4.35 5.99
CA GLY A 132 77.42 -3.57 7.18
C GLY A 132 76.26 -2.88 7.95
N GLY A 133 76.34 -2.62 9.25
CA GLY A 133 77.43 -2.87 10.20
C GLY A 133 77.52 -1.76 11.23
N GLU A 134 77.03 -2.00 12.46
CA GLU A 134 77.22 -1.26 13.73
C GLU A 134 77.01 0.29 13.71
N THR A 135 76.21 0.89 14.60
CA THR A 135 76.52 1.04 16.03
C THR A 135 75.32 1.52 16.88
N LYS A 136 75.47 1.37 18.21
CA LYS A 136 74.68 1.96 19.32
C LYS A 136 74.59 3.51 19.19
N GLY A 137 73.63 4.25 19.77
CA GLY A 137 72.49 3.94 20.65
C GLY A 137 72.12 5.14 21.57
N LYS A 138 71.27 4.91 22.58
CA LYS A 138 70.79 5.81 23.68
C LYS A 138 69.60 6.77 23.43
N LYS A 139 68.60 6.62 24.33
CA LYS A 139 67.77 7.61 25.10
C LYS A 139 67.44 8.93 24.38
N GLY A 140 66.18 9.36 24.22
CA GLY A 140 65.04 9.40 25.18
C GLY A 140 64.55 10.87 25.27
N GLY A 141 63.34 11.27 25.69
CA GLY A 141 62.11 10.58 26.10
C GLY A 141 60.98 11.63 26.27
N GLN A 142 59.81 11.25 26.83
CA GLN A 142 58.61 12.11 27.09
C GLN A 142 57.93 12.69 25.81
N GLU A 143 56.60 12.88 25.72
CA GLU A 143 55.51 12.77 26.70
C GLU A 143 54.11 12.57 26.04
N LYS A 144 53.10 12.23 26.85
CA LYS A 144 51.63 12.32 26.63
C LYS A 144 50.93 11.27 25.73
N GLY A 145 49.86 10.68 26.31
CA GLY A 145 48.92 9.77 25.63
C GLY A 145 48.19 8.85 26.60
N ALA A 146 47.18 9.35 27.32
CA ALA A 146 46.36 8.57 28.26
C ALA A 146 45.57 7.47 27.52
N SER A 147 45.77 6.19 27.84
CA SER A 147 45.13 5.43 28.94
C SER A 147 43.71 4.96 28.60
N ALA A 148 43.58 3.67 28.29
CA ALA A 148 42.33 2.95 28.11
C ALA A 148 42.37 1.63 28.90
N ALA A 149 41.26 1.26 29.57
CA ALA A 149 40.86 -0.10 30.04
C ALA A 149 39.65 0.04 31.01
N PRO A 150 38.89 -1.04 31.33
CA PRO A 150 38.20 -1.90 30.37
C PRO A 150 36.71 -2.17 30.75
N SER A 151 36.04 -2.93 29.87
CA SER A 151 34.67 -3.46 29.87
C SER A 151 33.88 -3.72 31.16
N THR A 152 32.58 -3.38 31.13
CA THR A 152 31.45 -4.18 31.65
C THR A 152 30.29 -4.18 30.63
N ALA A 153 29.42 -5.21 30.65
CA ALA A 153 28.55 -5.61 29.52
C ALA A 153 27.04 -5.26 29.69
N VAL A 154 26.20 -5.84 28.80
CA VAL A 154 24.70 -5.93 28.80
C VAL A 154 23.97 -4.76 28.08
N PRO A 155 22.87 -4.96 27.29
CA PRO A 155 22.37 -6.14 26.55
C PRO A 155 22.05 -5.88 25.03
N GLU A 156 21.83 -6.95 24.25
CA GLU A 156 21.29 -6.88 22.87
C GLU A 156 19.75 -6.79 22.80
N LYS A 157 19.21 -6.33 21.65
CA LYS A 157 17.76 -6.26 21.34
C LYS A 157 17.38 -7.08 20.10
N VAL A 158 16.18 -7.66 20.18
CA VAL A 158 15.58 -8.65 19.25
C VAL A 158 15.09 -8.03 17.92
N ARG A 159 15.12 -8.83 16.83
CA ARG A 159 14.58 -8.51 15.48
C ARG A 159 13.07 -8.75 15.36
N THR A 160 12.39 -7.98 14.51
CA THR A 160 10.92 -7.99 14.32
C THR A 160 10.40 -9.02 13.30
N ALA A 161 9.19 -9.55 13.54
CA ALA A 161 8.52 -10.56 12.71
C ALA A 161 7.50 -9.97 11.69
N ASN A 162 7.00 -10.82 10.78
CA ASN A 162 5.87 -10.51 9.88
C ASN A 162 4.62 -10.08 10.67
N LYS A 163 3.90 -9.07 10.20
CA LYS A 163 2.63 -8.62 10.80
C LYS A 163 1.46 -9.48 10.30
N PRO A 164 0.50 -9.85 11.17
CA PRO A 164 -0.71 -10.56 10.77
C PRO A 164 -1.69 -9.67 10.00
N ALA A 165 -2.59 -10.29 9.23
CA ALA A 165 -3.65 -9.60 8.51
C ALA A 165 -4.63 -8.89 9.47
N VAL A 166 -4.89 -7.60 9.23
CA VAL A 166 -5.78 -6.78 10.07
C VAL A 166 -7.22 -6.96 9.63
N TRP A 167 -8.06 -7.51 10.50
CA TRP A 167 -9.50 -7.63 10.30
C TRP A 167 -10.24 -6.58 11.11
N THR A 168 -11.07 -5.75 10.48
CA THR A 168 -11.88 -4.74 11.15
C THR A 168 -13.34 -5.19 11.23
N PRO A 169 -14.04 -4.99 12.37
CA PRO A 169 -15.48 -5.25 12.44
C PRO A 169 -16.24 -4.28 11.54
N LEU A 170 -17.37 -4.73 11.01
CA LEU A 170 -18.36 -3.90 10.35
C LEU A 170 -19.70 -4.01 11.10
N PRO A 171 -20.45 -2.90 11.20
CA PRO A 171 -21.81 -2.91 11.71
C PRO A 171 -22.76 -3.65 10.76
N VAL A 172 -23.84 -4.20 11.31
CA VAL A 172 -24.92 -4.88 10.57
C VAL A 172 -26.20 -4.09 10.75
N TYR A 173 -26.97 -3.91 9.68
CA TYR A 173 -28.16 -3.06 9.72
C TYR A 173 -29.44 -3.80 9.34
N ARG A 174 -30.56 -3.43 9.96
CA ARG A 174 -31.91 -3.89 9.62
C ARG A 174 -32.86 -2.70 9.58
N TRP A 175 -33.87 -2.75 8.72
CA TRP A 175 -34.91 -1.72 8.70
C TRP A 175 -35.84 -1.88 9.91
N SER A 176 -36.08 -0.78 10.61
CA SER A 176 -37.07 -0.67 11.68
C SER A 176 -38.35 -0.06 11.12
N ALA A 177 -39.44 -0.85 11.07
CA ALA A 177 -40.75 -0.37 10.66
C ALA A 177 -41.31 0.70 11.63
N THR A 178 -40.94 0.64 12.91
CA THR A 178 -41.38 1.57 13.95
C THR A 178 -40.78 2.96 13.80
N THR A 179 -39.48 3.06 13.45
CA THR A 179 -38.79 4.35 13.25
C THR A 179 -38.68 4.76 11.79
N GLN A 180 -39.18 3.93 10.86
CA GLN A 180 -39.05 4.08 9.41
C GLN A 180 -37.61 4.39 8.96
N SER A 181 -36.64 3.67 9.54
CA SER A 181 -35.22 3.89 9.27
C SER A 181 -34.40 2.60 9.38
N TRP A 182 -33.27 2.55 8.66
CA TRP A 182 -32.24 1.54 8.91
C TRP A 182 -31.57 1.81 10.25
N GLN A 183 -31.45 0.77 11.07
CA GLN A 183 -30.83 0.82 12.40
C GLN A 183 -29.78 -0.28 12.51
N GLU A 184 -28.76 -0.05 13.34
CA GLU A 184 -27.77 -1.07 13.67
C GLU A 184 -28.46 -2.18 14.48
N SER A 185 -28.30 -3.43 14.03
CA SER A 185 -28.98 -4.57 14.61
C SER A 185 -28.25 -5.03 15.87
N SER A 186 -28.74 -4.61 17.05
CA SER A 186 -28.34 -5.24 18.30
C SER A 186 -28.73 -6.73 18.30
N GLN A 187 -27.83 -7.59 18.78
CA GLN A 187 -28.01 -9.05 18.75
C GLN A 187 -29.13 -9.50 19.69
N SER A 188 -30.34 -9.72 19.15
CA SER A 188 -31.26 -10.83 19.48
C SER A 188 -32.68 -10.56 18.94
N ILE A 189 -32.91 -10.91 17.67
CA ILE A 189 -34.26 -11.18 17.17
C ILE A 189 -34.37 -12.69 16.98
N ALA A 190 -35.31 -13.32 17.68
CA ALA A 190 -35.52 -14.77 17.71
C ALA A 190 -36.16 -15.29 16.41
N ASN A 191 -35.44 -15.16 15.29
CA ASN A 191 -35.76 -15.88 14.06
C ASN A 191 -35.34 -17.34 14.20
N LYS A 192 -36.16 -18.28 13.70
CA LYS A 192 -35.78 -19.70 13.65
C LYS A 192 -34.62 -19.91 12.68
N THR A 193 -33.42 -20.05 13.24
CA THR A 193 -32.21 -20.53 12.57
C THR A 193 -32.06 -22.06 12.68
N ASP A 194 -32.86 -22.70 13.52
CA ASP A 194 -33.03 -24.15 13.60
C ASP A 194 -34.03 -24.67 12.55
N GLY A 195 -33.68 -25.76 11.85
CA GLY A 195 -34.54 -26.42 10.87
C GLY A 195 -34.44 -25.82 9.45
N VAL A 196 -33.30 -25.22 9.11
CA VAL A 196 -33.03 -24.71 7.76
C VAL A 196 -32.68 -25.87 6.84
N GLU A 197 -33.60 -26.23 5.95
CA GLU A 197 -33.41 -27.29 4.94
C GLU A 197 -32.62 -26.79 3.71
N ARG A 198 -32.70 -25.50 3.37
CA ARG A 198 -31.99 -24.93 2.21
C ARG A 198 -31.61 -23.46 2.36
N VAL A 199 -30.47 -23.11 1.78
CA VAL A 199 -29.97 -21.74 1.60
C VAL A 199 -29.85 -21.47 0.11
N THR A 200 -30.19 -20.26 -0.33
CA THR A 200 -29.90 -19.79 -1.68
C THR A 200 -28.86 -18.68 -1.64
N ILE A 201 -27.90 -18.74 -2.55
CA ILE A 201 -26.82 -17.77 -2.69
C ILE A 201 -26.90 -17.19 -4.09
N VAL A 202 -26.78 -15.88 -4.19
CA VAL A 202 -26.72 -15.18 -5.46
C VAL A 202 -25.54 -14.22 -5.43
N THR A 203 -24.70 -14.25 -6.46
CA THR A 203 -23.62 -13.27 -6.66
C THR A 203 -23.77 -12.57 -8.01
N LEU A 204 -23.51 -11.27 -8.04
CA LEU A 204 -23.65 -10.43 -9.25
C LEU A 204 -22.73 -9.20 -9.18
N ASN A 205 -21.85 -9.06 -10.16
CA ASN A 205 -21.22 -7.77 -10.46
C ASN A 205 -22.26 -6.81 -11.05
N VAL A 206 -22.40 -5.61 -10.47
CA VAL A 206 -23.37 -4.59 -10.90
C VAL A 206 -22.92 -3.87 -12.17
N LEU A 207 -21.60 -3.72 -12.36
CA LEU A 207 -20.94 -2.86 -13.34
C LEU A 207 -21.41 -1.38 -13.28
N PHE A 208 -20.49 -0.44 -13.20
CA PHE A 208 -20.79 0.99 -13.34
C PHE A 208 -19.68 1.69 -14.13
N ASP A 209 -19.97 2.88 -14.65
CA ASP A 209 -18.96 3.70 -15.30
C ASP A 209 -19.18 5.18 -15.03
N THR A 210 -18.08 5.88 -14.79
CA THR A 210 -17.96 7.33 -14.57
C THR A 210 -17.55 8.08 -15.86
N TYR A 211 -17.23 7.38 -16.94
CA TYR A 211 -16.66 7.95 -18.17
C TYR A 211 -17.46 7.63 -19.46
N LEU A 212 -18.08 6.45 -19.62
CA LEU A 212 -18.89 6.06 -20.80
C LEU A 212 -20.37 5.83 -20.44
N SER A 213 -20.99 6.78 -19.73
CA SER A 213 -22.42 6.74 -19.35
C SER A 213 -23.38 6.53 -20.52
N GLU A 214 -23.01 6.98 -21.71
CA GLU A 214 -23.77 6.82 -22.97
C GLU A 214 -23.70 5.40 -23.57
N LYS A 215 -22.76 4.54 -23.13
CA LYS A 215 -22.65 3.14 -23.59
C LYS A 215 -23.15 2.14 -22.55
N ILE A 216 -22.88 2.40 -21.27
CA ILE A 216 -23.18 1.47 -20.17
C ILE A 216 -24.57 1.72 -19.54
N HIS A 217 -25.18 2.89 -19.79
CA HIS A 217 -26.60 3.16 -19.49
C HIS A 217 -27.07 2.77 -18.07
N THR A 218 -26.23 2.96 -17.05
CA THR A 218 -26.43 2.47 -15.66
C THR A 218 -27.83 2.74 -15.11
N ALA A 219 -28.37 3.95 -15.30
CA ALA A 219 -29.70 4.34 -14.82
C ALA A 219 -30.85 3.49 -15.44
N LYS A 220 -30.69 2.98 -16.67
CA LYS A 220 -31.67 2.07 -17.31
C LYS A 220 -31.54 0.63 -16.80
N ARG A 221 -30.33 0.21 -16.38
CA ARG A 221 -30.07 -1.15 -15.87
C ARG A 221 -30.52 -1.35 -14.44
N ILE A 222 -30.40 -0.35 -13.56
CA ILE A 222 -30.74 -0.46 -12.13
C ILE A 222 -32.12 -1.11 -11.88
N PRO A 223 -33.25 -0.63 -12.47
CA PRO A 223 -34.56 -1.23 -12.20
C PRO A 223 -34.67 -2.69 -12.66
N VAL A 224 -33.96 -3.07 -13.72
CA VAL A 224 -33.98 -4.42 -14.27
C VAL A 224 -33.12 -5.37 -13.44
N ILE A 225 -31.96 -4.91 -12.95
CA ILE A 225 -31.17 -5.65 -11.97
C ILE A 225 -32.02 -5.92 -10.71
N LEU A 226 -32.66 -4.87 -10.15
CA LEU A 226 -33.52 -5.01 -8.97
C LEU A 226 -34.70 -5.96 -9.22
N HIS A 227 -35.30 -5.92 -10.42
CA HIS A 227 -36.36 -6.85 -10.83
C HIS A 227 -35.86 -8.30 -10.91
N HIS A 228 -34.68 -8.56 -11.48
CA HIS A 228 -34.08 -9.91 -11.48
C HIS A 228 -33.76 -10.39 -10.07
N LEU A 229 -33.14 -9.55 -9.22
CA LEU A 229 -32.82 -9.90 -7.83
C LEU A 229 -34.08 -10.26 -7.03
N LYS A 230 -35.17 -9.49 -7.19
CA LYS A 230 -36.49 -9.80 -6.61
C LYS A 230 -37.08 -11.11 -7.15
N ASN A 231 -37.04 -11.31 -8.47
CA ASN A 231 -37.59 -12.49 -9.14
C ASN A 231 -36.81 -13.79 -8.90
N THR A 232 -35.69 -13.78 -8.17
CA THR A 232 -34.98 -15.00 -7.74
C THR A 232 -35.82 -15.97 -6.90
N LYS A 233 -37.05 -15.55 -6.51
CA LYS A 233 -38.04 -16.23 -5.66
C LYS A 233 -37.58 -16.41 -4.21
N ALA A 234 -36.97 -15.37 -3.64
CA ALA A 234 -36.61 -15.32 -2.23
C ALA A 234 -37.83 -15.24 -1.28
N ASP A 235 -39.05 -14.98 -1.78
CA ASP A 235 -40.10 -14.36 -0.98
C ASP A 235 -41.00 -15.28 -0.14
N LEU A 236 -40.97 -16.61 -0.30
CA LEU A 236 -41.54 -17.55 0.68
C LEU A 236 -40.71 -18.85 0.76
N ILE A 237 -40.26 -19.18 1.97
CA ILE A 237 -39.57 -20.44 2.33
C ILE A 237 -38.29 -20.74 1.51
N VAL A 238 -37.51 -19.70 1.20
CA VAL A 238 -36.11 -19.86 0.76
C VAL A 238 -35.28 -18.72 1.36
N GLN A 239 -34.25 -19.03 2.14
CA GLN A 239 -33.44 -18.01 2.82
C GLN A 239 -32.21 -17.65 1.96
N CYS A 240 -32.12 -16.37 1.57
CA CYS A 240 -31.14 -15.90 0.60
C CYS A 240 -29.99 -15.08 1.20
N ASN A 241 -28.78 -15.28 0.67
CA ASN A 241 -27.64 -14.36 0.76
C ASN A 241 -27.35 -13.75 -0.63
N LEU A 242 -27.15 -12.43 -0.70
CA LEU A 242 -26.84 -11.67 -1.92
C LEU A 242 -25.45 -11.05 -1.80
N GLY A 243 -24.50 -11.47 -2.63
CA GLY A 243 -23.22 -10.78 -2.84
C GLY A 243 -23.31 -9.87 -4.04
N LEU A 244 -23.14 -8.57 -3.84
CA LEU A 244 -23.13 -7.59 -4.92
C LEU A 244 -21.76 -6.94 -4.99
N GLU A 245 -21.23 -6.83 -6.21
CA GLU A 245 -19.90 -6.30 -6.49
C GLU A 245 -19.99 -5.08 -7.41
N GLU A 246 -18.99 -4.20 -7.33
CA GLU A 246 -19.00 -2.87 -7.95
C GLU A 246 -20.26 -2.04 -7.64
N VAL A 247 -20.84 -2.27 -6.46
CA VAL A 247 -21.99 -1.50 -5.98
C VAL A 247 -21.57 -0.05 -5.81
N THR A 248 -22.24 0.85 -6.52
CA THR A 248 -22.17 2.29 -6.28
C THR A 248 -23.22 2.72 -5.26
N LEU A 249 -23.03 3.90 -4.67
CA LEU A 249 -24.04 4.48 -3.77
C LEU A 249 -25.44 4.59 -4.42
N ILE A 250 -25.54 5.03 -5.69
CA ILE A 250 -26.82 5.18 -6.39
C ILE A 250 -27.55 3.82 -6.51
N PHE A 251 -26.80 2.75 -6.78
CA PHE A 251 -27.35 1.40 -6.77
C PHE A 251 -27.79 0.99 -5.36
N LEU A 252 -26.97 1.27 -4.35
CA LEU A 252 -27.27 0.92 -2.95
C LEU A 252 -28.52 1.63 -2.44
N GLU A 253 -28.67 2.94 -2.68
CA GLU A 253 -29.88 3.71 -2.35
C GLU A 253 -31.13 3.12 -3.03
N SER A 254 -31.01 2.74 -4.31
CA SER A 254 -32.11 2.13 -5.07
C SER A 254 -32.50 0.77 -4.47
N LEU A 255 -31.52 -0.08 -4.17
CA LEU A 255 -31.71 -1.39 -3.52
C LEU A 255 -32.36 -1.25 -2.13
N LEU A 256 -31.89 -0.33 -1.30
CA LEU A 256 -32.42 -0.08 0.04
C LEU A 256 -33.77 0.67 0.04
N SER A 257 -34.23 1.14 -1.12
CA SER A 257 -35.57 1.69 -1.32
C SER A 257 -36.64 0.61 -1.49
N GLU A 258 -36.25 -0.58 -1.94
CA GLU A 258 -37.16 -1.69 -2.23
C GLU A 258 -37.84 -2.23 -0.95
N PRO A 259 -39.18 -2.39 -0.95
CA PRO A 259 -39.91 -2.96 0.19
C PRO A 259 -39.42 -4.36 0.59
N TRP A 260 -39.16 -5.23 -0.39
CA TRP A 260 -38.73 -6.62 -0.14
C TRP A 260 -37.37 -6.70 0.56
N VAL A 261 -36.48 -5.71 0.33
CA VAL A 261 -35.20 -5.57 1.03
C VAL A 261 -35.43 -5.12 2.48
N ARG A 262 -36.19 -4.05 2.67
CA ARG A 262 -36.50 -3.49 3.99
C ARG A 262 -37.19 -4.49 4.92
N GLU A 263 -38.17 -5.22 4.41
CA GLU A 263 -38.97 -6.14 5.22
C GLU A 263 -38.16 -7.38 5.68
N ASN A 264 -37.26 -7.88 4.84
CA ASN A 264 -36.71 -9.23 4.99
C ASN A 264 -35.20 -9.32 5.28
N TYR A 265 -34.40 -8.29 4.96
CA TYR A 265 -32.94 -8.42 4.94
C TYR A 265 -32.21 -7.63 6.04
N TYR A 266 -31.15 -8.25 6.56
CA TYR A 266 -30.01 -7.59 7.16
C TYR A 266 -29.05 -7.17 6.04
N VAL A 267 -28.43 -6.00 6.15
CA VAL A 267 -27.52 -5.44 5.15
C VAL A 267 -26.17 -5.06 5.79
N SER A 268 -25.08 -5.29 5.05
CA SER A 268 -23.72 -4.95 5.49
C SER A 268 -23.40 -3.46 5.48
N ASP A 269 -24.15 -2.68 4.69
CA ASP A 269 -24.00 -1.24 4.57
C ASP A 269 -25.35 -0.64 4.14
N TYR A 270 -25.82 0.39 4.85
CA TYR A 270 -26.93 1.25 4.40
C TYR A 270 -26.52 2.71 4.18
N ARG A 271 -25.29 3.04 4.60
CA ARG A 271 -24.76 4.39 4.75
C ARG A 271 -23.95 4.82 3.54
N GLY A 272 -23.44 3.85 2.80
CA GLY A 272 -22.48 4.08 1.73
C GLY A 272 -21.03 4.10 2.21
N ASP A 273 -20.77 3.85 3.50
CA ASP A 273 -19.42 3.99 4.08
C ASP A 273 -18.37 3.11 3.39
N THR A 274 -18.81 2.02 2.75
CA THR A 274 -17.94 0.97 2.22
C THR A 274 -18.10 0.69 0.72
N VAL A 275 -18.85 1.56 0.01
CA VAL A 275 -19.16 1.44 -1.43
C VAL A 275 -18.79 2.70 -2.22
N VAL A 276 -17.66 3.35 -1.87
CA VAL A 276 -17.25 4.59 -2.54
C VAL A 276 -15.80 4.55 -3.05
N PRO A 277 -15.57 4.86 -4.35
CA PRO A 277 -16.58 5.14 -5.39
C PRO A 277 -17.48 3.95 -5.72
N TYR A 278 -17.06 2.74 -5.34
CA TYR A 278 -17.82 1.48 -5.43
C TYR A 278 -17.32 0.49 -4.38
N GLY A 279 -18.03 -0.62 -4.17
CA GLY A 279 -17.59 -1.67 -3.27
C GLY A 279 -18.43 -2.94 -3.31
N GLN A 280 -18.37 -3.70 -2.23
CA GLN A 280 -19.11 -4.94 -2.04
C GLN A 280 -20.26 -4.72 -1.05
N VAL A 281 -21.42 -5.34 -1.29
CA VAL A 281 -22.54 -5.36 -0.32
C VAL A 281 -23.04 -6.78 -0.17
N LEU A 282 -23.16 -7.21 1.08
CA LEU A 282 -23.85 -8.44 1.47
C LEU A 282 -25.23 -8.09 2.01
N LEU A 283 -26.25 -8.80 1.55
CA LEU A 283 -27.57 -8.85 2.17
C LEU A 283 -27.86 -10.29 2.62
N SER A 284 -28.43 -10.48 3.81
CA SER A 284 -28.83 -11.79 4.33
C SER A 284 -30.24 -11.75 4.90
N ARG A 285 -31.06 -12.78 4.66
CA ARG A 285 -32.31 -12.97 5.42
C ARG A 285 -32.07 -13.51 6.83
N PHE A 286 -30.88 -14.06 7.09
CA PHE A 286 -30.48 -14.56 8.41
C PHE A 286 -29.88 -13.45 9.28
N PRO A 287 -30.05 -13.50 10.61
CA PRO A 287 -29.31 -12.65 11.52
C PRO A 287 -27.80 -12.83 11.30
N ILE A 288 -27.12 -11.76 10.87
CA ILE A 288 -25.66 -11.74 10.79
C ILE A 288 -25.14 -11.51 12.21
N GLN A 289 -24.63 -12.57 12.84
CA GLN A 289 -24.11 -12.51 14.21
C GLN A 289 -22.88 -11.62 14.27
N LYS A 290 -22.01 -11.69 13.27
CA LYS A 290 -20.80 -10.86 13.17
C LYS A 290 -20.48 -10.55 11.73
N LEU A 291 -20.13 -9.30 11.44
CA LEU A 291 -19.61 -8.90 10.14
C LEU A 291 -18.21 -8.32 10.34
N ILE A 292 -17.27 -8.72 9.49
CA ILE A 292 -15.90 -8.23 9.49
C ILE A 292 -15.45 -7.97 8.04
N GLN A 293 -14.39 -7.19 7.88
CA GLN A 293 -13.72 -7.00 6.60
C GLN A 293 -12.20 -7.09 6.75
N HIS A 294 -11.54 -7.38 5.63
CA HIS A 294 -10.11 -7.16 5.46
C HIS A 294 -9.87 -6.39 4.17
N GLN A 295 -9.03 -5.35 4.25
CA GLN A 295 -8.74 -4.46 3.13
C GLN A 295 -7.33 -4.74 2.60
N TYR A 296 -7.25 -5.23 1.36
CA TYR A 296 -5.98 -5.52 0.68
C TYR A 296 -5.34 -4.24 0.13
N THR A 297 -6.16 -3.36 -0.44
CA THR A 297 -5.80 -2.03 -0.95
C THR A 297 -6.98 -1.08 -0.76
N PRO A 298 -6.83 0.25 -0.95
CA PRO A 298 -7.95 1.19 -0.86
C PRO A 298 -9.20 0.81 -1.68
N HIS A 299 -9.03 0.06 -2.78
CA HIS A 299 -10.11 -0.33 -3.70
C HIS A 299 -10.39 -1.85 -3.76
N LYS A 300 -9.66 -2.68 -3.01
CA LYS A 300 -9.87 -4.14 -2.95
C LYS A 300 -9.96 -4.63 -1.51
N ARG A 301 -11.05 -5.31 -1.18
CA ARG A 301 -11.35 -5.85 0.14
C ARG A 301 -12.08 -7.19 0.05
N VAL A 302 -12.34 -7.79 1.20
CA VAL A 302 -13.28 -8.89 1.41
C VAL A 302 -14.16 -8.53 2.60
N ILE A 303 -15.46 -8.83 2.50
CA ILE A 303 -16.38 -8.80 3.66
C ILE A 303 -16.76 -10.23 4.03
N VAL A 304 -16.90 -10.50 5.32
CA VAL A 304 -17.21 -11.84 5.84
C VAL A 304 -18.29 -11.72 6.91
N ALA A 305 -19.47 -12.29 6.63
CA ALA A 305 -20.48 -12.50 7.66
C ALA A 305 -20.24 -13.84 8.38
N GLN A 306 -20.66 -13.89 9.63
CA GLN A 306 -20.82 -15.09 10.43
C GLN A 306 -22.32 -15.23 10.72
N LEU A 307 -22.90 -16.32 10.24
CA LEU A 307 -24.27 -16.73 10.51
C LEU A 307 -24.26 -17.92 11.48
N GLU A 308 -25.43 -18.22 12.03
CA GLU A 308 -25.68 -19.44 12.81
C GLU A 308 -26.88 -20.15 12.17
N LEU A 309 -26.68 -21.34 11.60
CA LEU A 309 -27.71 -22.14 10.91
C LEU A 309 -27.68 -23.57 11.44
N ASN A 310 -28.81 -24.14 11.84
CA ASN A 310 -28.90 -25.48 12.43
C ASN A 310 -27.89 -25.73 13.57
N LYS A 311 -27.67 -24.71 14.42
CA LYS A 311 -26.66 -24.69 15.52
C LYS A 311 -25.21 -24.84 15.07
N ARG A 312 -24.94 -24.65 13.78
CA ARG A 312 -23.59 -24.61 13.18
C ARG A 312 -23.25 -23.18 12.80
N THR A 313 -21.98 -22.81 12.96
CA THR A 313 -21.51 -21.49 12.52
C THR A 313 -21.19 -21.56 11.03
N VAL A 314 -21.72 -20.61 10.27
CA VAL A 314 -21.57 -20.54 8.82
C VAL A 314 -20.92 -19.22 8.44
N TYR A 315 -19.69 -19.29 7.93
CA TYR A 315 -18.99 -18.11 7.39
C TYR A 315 -19.41 -17.84 5.95
N VAL A 316 -19.61 -16.56 5.64
CA VAL A 316 -20.09 -16.09 4.34
C VAL A 316 -19.15 -14.98 3.83
N PRO A 317 -17.95 -15.35 3.34
CA PRO A 317 -17.03 -14.42 2.68
C PRO A 317 -17.48 -14.06 1.25
N VAL A 318 -17.59 -12.75 0.98
CA VAL A 318 -17.83 -12.18 -0.36
C VAL A 318 -16.53 -11.57 -0.88
N VAL A 319 -15.99 -12.14 -1.96
CA VAL A 319 -14.71 -11.73 -2.58
C VAL A 319 -14.94 -10.87 -3.82
N HIS A 320 -13.89 -10.14 -4.22
CA HIS A 320 -13.77 -9.47 -5.52
C HIS A 320 -12.25 -9.36 -5.75
N LEU A 321 -11.62 -10.41 -6.29
CA LEU A 321 -10.16 -10.54 -6.33
C LEU A 321 -9.50 -9.63 -7.37
N THR A 322 -8.17 -9.46 -7.32
CA THR A 322 -7.48 -8.54 -8.25
C THR A 322 -7.48 -9.04 -9.71
N SER A 323 -7.66 -8.12 -10.66
CA SER A 323 -7.72 -8.34 -12.11
C SER A 323 -6.42 -7.97 -12.86
N ASP A 324 -5.38 -7.52 -12.12
CA ASP A 324 -4.07 -7.10 -12.66
C ASP A 324 -3.46 -8.16 -13.59
N ARG A 325 -3.11 -7.85 -14.84
CA ARG A 325 -2.51 -8.82 -15.79
C ARG A 325 -0.97 -8.91 -15.73
N GLN A 326 -0.40 -8.82 -14.53
CA GLN A 326 1.04 -8.99 -14.30
C GLN A 326 1.38 -10.46 -14.02
N GLU A 327 2.62 -10.86 -14.31
CA GLU A 327 3.16 -12.23 -14.14
C GLU A 327 3.04 -12.79 -12.71
N SER A 328 2.81 -11.93 -11.71
CA SER A 328 2.58 -12.28 -10.29
C SER A 328 1.11 -12.28 -9.84
N CYS A 329 0.14 -12.12 -10.73
CA CYS A 329 -1.27 -11.96 -10.36
C CYS A 329 -1.87 -13.21 -9.70
N SER A 330 -1.62 -14.41 -10.23
CA SER A 330 -2.05 -15.66 -9.62
C SER A 330 -1.61 -15.77 -8.16
N THR A 331 -0.36 -15.39 -7.86
CA THR A 331 0.19 -15.31 -6.50
C THR A 331 -0.53 -14.27 -5.63
N LYS A 332 -0.89 -13.09 -6.19
CA LYS A 332 -1.69 -12.08 -5.48
C LYS A 332 -3.09 -12.62 -5.13
N ARG A 333 -3.80 -13.21 -6.10
CA ARG A 333 -5.15 -13.80 -5.90
C ARG A 333 -5.11 -14.94 -4.87
N ALA A 334 -4.10 -15.81 -4.93
CA ALA A 334 -3.88 -16.86 -3.94
C ALA A 334 -3.57 -16.30 -2.53
N HIS A 335 -2.77 -15.23 -2.42
CA HIS A 335 -2.54 -14.57 -1.13
C HIS A 335 -3.83 -13.95 -0.57
N GLN A 336 -4.65 -13.30 -1.40
CA GLN A 336 -5.96 -12.79 -1.00
C GLN A 336 -6.86 -13.92 -0.46
N LEU A 337 -6.98 -15.03 -1.20
CA LEU A 337 -7.76 -16.18 -0.75
C LEU A 337 -7.23 -16.82 0.54
N ASN A 338 -5.90 -16.94 0.69
CA ASN A 338 -5.30 -17.45 1.91
C ASN A 338 -5.64 -16.60 3.14
N VAL A 339 -5.66 -15.26 3.02
CA VAL A 339 -6.13 -14.39 4.12
C VAL A 339 -7.58 -14.68 4.50
N VAL A 340 -8.46 -14.96 3.52
CA VAL A 340 -9.84 -15.40 3.80
C VAL A 340 -9.86 -16.75 4.51
N PHE A 341 -9.12 -17.74 3.99
CA PHE A 341 -9.08 -19.09 4.55
C PHE A 341 -8.51 -19.12 5.98
N ASP A 342 -7.45 -18.37 6.27
CA ASP A 342 -6.89 -18.22 7.62
C ASP A 342 -7.91 -17.66 8.62
N ARG A 343 -8.91 -16.91 8.14
CA ARG A 343 -9.95 -16.28 8.97
C ARG A 343 -11.24 -17.09 9.10
N THR A 344 -11.73 -17.71 8.03
CA THR A 344 -13.00 -18.46 8.00
C THR A 344 -12.83 -19.96 8.20
N CYS A 345 -11.63 -20.47 7.92
CA CYS A 345 -11.30 -21.89 7.89
C CYS A 345 -9.89 -22.14 8.48
N PRO A 346 -9.56 -21.61 9.68
CA PRO A 346 -8.26 -21.83 10.31
C PRO A 346 -7.96 -23.34 10.35
N ALA A 347 -6.73 -23.69 10.02
CA ALA A 347 -6.40 -25.10 9.78
C ALA A 347 -6.16 -25.85 11.11
N ILE A 348 -6.39 -27.17 11.04
CA ILE A 348 -6.97 -27.95 12.14
C ILE A 348 -6.05 -27.98 13.37
N GLY A 349 -6.50 -27.35 14.44
CA GLY A 349 -5.93 -27.46 15.78
C GLY A 349 -6.79 -28.37 16.66
N ASP A 350 -6.14 -29.14 17.53
CA ASP A 350 -6.81 -30.11 18.41
C ASP A 350 -7.91 -29.46 19.30
N ASP A 351 -9.03 -30.16 19.44
CA ASP A 351 -10.13 -29.96 20.41
C ASP A 351 -11.24 -28.89 20.18
N ALA A 352 -11.44 -28.30 18.99
CA ALA A 352 -12.60 -27.40 18.77
C ALA A 352 -13.36 -27.40 17.42
N ASP A 353 -12.75 -27.67 16.26
CA ASP A 353 -13.22 -27.09 14.98
C ASP A 353 -14.01 -28.00 14.00
N TYR A 354 -14.91 -28.85 14.51
CA TYR A 354 -15.84 -29.66 13.67
C TYR A 354 -17.19 -28.96 13.34
N GLY A 355 -17.38 -27.71 13.78
CA GLY A 355 -18.67 -26.99 13.74
C GLY A 355 -18.78 -25.80 12.76
N MET A 356 -17.77 -25.59 11.90
CA MET A 356 -17.67 -24.40 11.03
C MET A 356 -17.87 -24.74 9.55
N ASP A 357 -18.98 -24.29 8.96
CA ASP A 357 -19.22 -24.34 7.52
C ASP A 357 -18.83 -23.00 6.85
N CYS A 358 -18.53 -23.00 5.54
CA CYS A 358 -18.20 -21.78 4.81
C CYS A 358 -18.82 -21.77 3.40
N PHE A 359 -19.51 -20.67 3.06
CA PHE A 359 -20.05 -20.39 1.74
C PHE A 359 -19.31 -19.19 1.12
N LEU A 360 -18.36 -19.47 0.23
CA LEU A 360 -17.45 -18.48 -0.36
C LEU A 360 -17.89 -18.14 -1.78
N PHE A 361 -18.13 -16.86 -2.09
CA PHE A 361 -18.57 -16.45 -3.42
C PHE A 361 -18.14 -15.03 -3.81
N GLY A 362 -18.20 -14.74 -5.10
CA GLY A 362 -17.89 -13.44 -5.69
C GLY A 362 -17.16 -13.58 -7.03
N ASP A 363 -16.60 -12.49 -7.54
CA ASP A 363 -15.71 -12.47 -8.70
C ASP A 363 -14.27 -12.79 -8.29
N PHE A 364 -13.79 -13.95 -8.74
CA PHE A 364 -12.45 -14.46 -8.51
C PHE A 364 -11.42 -13.93 -9.52
N ASN A 365 -11.87 -13.28 -10.60
CA ASN A 365 -11.05 -12.76 -11.69
C ASN A 365 -10.08 -13.79 -12.31
N PHE A 366 -10.35 -15.09 -12.17
CA PHE A 366 -9.60 -16.18 -12.79
C PHE A 366 -10.51 -17.13 -13.59
N GLY A 367 -10.04 -17.52 -14.77
CA GLY A 367 -10.70 -18.55 -15.59
C GLY A 367 -10.41 -19.96 -15.07
N ASP A 368 -11.03 -20.97 -15.68
CA ASP A 368 -10.84 -22.37 -15.27
C ASP A 368 -9.38 -22.84 -15.46
N ASP A 369 -8.67 -22.35 -16.48
CA ASP A 369 -7.24 -22.63 -16.73
C ASP A 369 -6.28 -22.02 -15.69
N ASP A 370 -6.74 -21.04 -14.88
CA ASP A 370 -5.91 -20.27 -13.93
C ASP A 370 -5.96 -20.84 -12.49
N ASN A 371 -6.78 -21.87 -12.23
CA ASN A 371 -7.28 -22.23 -10.88
C ASN A 371 -6.46 -23.30 -10.13
N ASP A 372 -5.38 -23.85 -10.71
CA ASP A 372 -4.69 -25.08 -10.28
C ASP A 372 -3.98 -25.08 -8.89
N GLY A 373 -4.27 -24.11 -8.02
CA GLY A 373 -3.81 -24.14 -6.62
C GLY A 373 -4.23 -22.98 -5.72
N ALA A 374 -5.11 -22.08 -6.16
CA ALA A 374 -5.47 -20.88 -5.39
C ALA A 374 -6.62 -21.11 -4.39
N VAL A 375 -7.57 -22.01 -4.70
CA VAL A 375 -8.66 -22.42 -3.81
C VAL A 375 -8.30 -23.75 -3.15
N ARG A 376 -8.60 -23.91 -1.85
CA ARG A 376 -8.36 -25.16 -1.13
C ARG A 376 -9.28 -26.27 -1.64
N LYS A 377 -8.76 -27.50 -1.71
CA LYS A 377 -9.48 -28.70 -2.20
C LYS A 377 -10.71 -29.11 -1.37
N ASP A 378 -10.87 -28.56 -0.16
CA ASP A 378 -12.04 -28.81 0.70
C ASP A 378 -13.24 -27.86 0.42
N PHE A 379 -13.14 -27.02 -0.61
CA PHE A 379 -14.24 -26.22 -1.14
C PHE A 379 -14.78 -26.81 -2.45
N VAL A 380 -16.06 -27.17 -2.47
CA VAL A 380 -16.77 -27.69 -3.65
C VAL A 380 -17.33 -26.52 -4.47
N ASP A 381 -16.94 -26.42 -5.75
CA ASP A 381 -17.47 -25.44 -6.70
C ASP A 381 -18.89 -25.85 -7.13
N CYS A 382 -19.90 -25.02 -6.83
CA CYS A 382 -21.30 -25.35 -7.05
C CYS A 382 -21.65 -25.62 -8.51
N TRP A 383 -20.94 -25.02 -9.47
CA TRP A 383 -21.27 -25.20 -10.89
C TRP A 383 -20.96 -26.61 -11.40
N PRO A 384 -19.69 -27.07 -11.44
CA PRO A 384 -19.37 -28.41 -11.93
C PRO A 384 -19.91 -29.53 -11.04
N ALA A 385 -20.22 -29.25 -9.76
CA ALA A 385 -20.84 -30.23 -8.86
C ALA A 385 -22.31 -30.54 -9.20
N VAL A 386 -23.01 -29.64 -9.90
CA VAL A 386 -24.44 -29.79 -10.23
C VAL A 386 -24.67 -29.89 -11.75
N ARG A 387 -23.82 -29.24 -12.56
CA ARG A 387 -23.87 -29.22 -14.03
C ARG A 387 -22.47 -29.54 -14.61
N PRO A 388 -21.98 -30.79 -14.50
CA PRO A 388 -20.63 -31.16 -14.94
C PRO A 388 -20.41 -30.97 -16.46
N ASP A 389 -21.46 -31.14 -17.26
CA ASP A 389 -21.40 -31.06 -18.73
C ASP A 389 -21.59 -29.64 -19.30
N GLU A 390 -21.88 -28.64 -18.46
CA GLU A 390 -22.10 -27.25 -18.88
C GLU A 390 -20.92 -26.35 -18.48
N LEU A 391 -20.40 -25.55 -19.41
CA LEU A 391 -19.24 -24.68 -19.18
C LEU A 391 -19.52 -23.47 -18.26
N GLY A 392 -20.79 -23.05 -18.14
CA GLY A 392 -21.21 -22.09 -17.11
C GLY A 392 -20.57 -20.70 -17.15
N TYR A 393 -20.20 -20.20 -18.32
CA TYR A 393 -19.53 -18.89 -18.44
C TYR A 393 -20.38 -17.76 -17.85
N THR A 394 -19.87 -17.14 -16.78
CA THR A 394 -20.47 -15.97 -16.15
C THR A 394 -20.06 -14.70 -16.89
N PHE A 395 -18.86 -14.66 -17.46
CA PHE A 395 -18.41 -13.60 -18.36
C PHE A 395 -18.31 -14.15 -19.78
N ASP A 396 -19.22 -13.73 -20.68
CA ASP A 396 -19.30 -14.25 -22.04
C ASP A 396 -19.42 -13.15 -23.11
N PRO A 397 -18.30 -12.67 -23.68
CA PRO A 397 -18.28 -11.68 -24.75
C PRO A 397 -19.00 -12.07 -26.05
N HIS A 398 -19.32 -13.35 -26.25
CA HIS A 398 -20.05 -13.80 -27.45
C HIS A 398 -21.57 -13.70 -27.29
N ARG A 399 -22.07 -13.75 -26.04
CA ARG A 399 -23.51 -13.66 -25.72
C ARG A 399 -23.90 -12.33 -25.11
N ASN A 400 -23.01 -11.66 -24.40
CA ASN A 400 -23.26 -10.41 -23.71
C ASN A 400 -22.54 -9.24 -24.39
N ALA A 401 -23.31 -8.30 -24.93
CA ALA A 401 -22.77 -7.13 -25.63
C ALA A 401 -22.02 -6.16 -24.71
N LEU A 402 -22.31 -6.14 -23.40
CA LEU A 402 -21.51 -5.37 -22.43
C LEU A 402 -20.16 -6.04 -22.16
N ALA A 403 -20.13 -7.38 -22.00
CA ALA A 403 -18.88 -8.14 -21.89
C ALA A 403 -17.99 -7.99 -23.13
N ALA A 404 -18.58 -7.86 -24.32
CA ALA A 404 -17.87 -7.56 -25.55
C ALA A 404 -17.21 -6.16 -25.57
N ILE A 405 -17.74 -5.21 -24.80
CA ILE A 405 -17.20 -3.84 -24.65
C ILE A 405 -16.14 -3.77 -23.54
N THR A 406 -16.32 -4.51 -22.44
CA THR A 406 -15.40 -4.50 -21.29
C THR A 406 -14.24 -5.49 -21.44
N THR A 407 -14.36 -6.51 -22.28
CA THR A 407 -13.27 -7.45 -22.56
C THR A 407 -12.13 -6.83 -23.38
N SER A 408 -10.92 -7.27 -23.08
CA SER A 408 -9.70 -7.01 -23.86
C SER A 408 -9.02 -8.30 -24.35
N SER A 409 -9.61 -9.47 -24.08
CA SER A 409 -9.13 -10.78 -24.53
C SER A 409 -10.11 -11.48 -25.48
N GLY A 410 -11.38 -11.08 -25.47
CA GLY A 410 -12.46 -11.73 -26.24
C GLY A 410 -12.85 -13.13 -25.76
N ARG A 411 -12.29 -13.62 -24.64
CA ARG A 411 -12.53 -14.98 -24.13
C ARG A 411 -13.67 -15.03 -23.13
N SER A 412 -14.57 -15.99 -23.29
CA SER A 412 -15.58 -16.35 -22.27
C SER A 412 -14.91 -17.11 -21.12
N ASN A 413 -15.29 -16.82 -19.87
CA ASN A 413 -14.71 -17.38 -18.66
C ASN A 413 -15.75 -17.50 -17.54
N ARG A 414 -15.52 -18.40 -16.59
CA ARG A 414 -16.31 -18.53 -15.35
C ARG A 414 -15.54 -17.89 -14.20
N ILE A 415 -15.66 -16.56 -14.07
CA ILE A 415 -14.92 -15.76 -13.09
C ILE A 415 -15.72 -15.53 -11.80
N ASP A 416 -17.03 -15.48 -11.87
CA ASP A 416 -17.93 -15.52 -10.70
C ASP A 416 -18.14 -16.97 -10.28
N ARG A 417 -17.96 -17.27 -8.99
CA ARG A 417 -18.12 -18.65 -8.46
C ARG A 417 -18.81 -18.65 -7.12
N ILE A 418 -19.42 -19.78 -6.79
CA ILE A 418 -19.94 -20.09 -5.45
C ILE A 418 -19.31 -21.41 -5.04
N PHE A 419 -18.64 -21.41 -3.88
CA PHE A 419 -17.97 -22.56 -3.29
C PHE A 419 -18.55 -22.89 -1.92
N VAL A 420 -18.70 -24.18 -1.64
CA VAL A 420 -19.20 -24.70 -0.36
C VAL A 420 -18.14 -25.58 0.31
N ARG A 421 -17.77 -25.23 1.54
CA ARG A 421 -17.04 -26.10 2.47
C ARG A 421 -17.96 -26.45 3.62
N SER A 422 -18.44 -27.69 3.65
CA SER A 422 -19.14 -28.25 4.80
C SER A 422 -18.77 -29.73 4.95
N PRO A 423 -18.33 -30.19 6.13
CA PRO A 423 -18.06 -31.60 6.38
C PRO A 423 -19.37 -32.39 6.49
N GLY A 424 -19.97 -32.69 5.34
CA GLY A 424 -21.08 -33.63 5.16
C GLY A 424 -22.50 -33.04 5.18
N CYS A 425 -22.71 -31.88 5.82
CA CYS A 425 -24.06 -31.38 6.13
C CYS A 425 -24.69 -30.49 5.04
N TRP A 426 -23.92 -29.60 4.40
CA TRP A 426 -24.44 -28.71 3.34
C TRP A 426 -23.90 -29.11 1.97
N ARG A 427 -24.79 -29.31 0.99
CA ARG A 427 -24.44 -29.73 -0.38
C ARG A 427 -25.13 -28.87 -1.43
N PRO A 428 -24.47 -28.51 -2.55
CA PRO A 428 -25.14 -27.83 -3.65
C PRO A 428 -26.16 -28.76 -4.32
N SER A 429 -27.37 -28.27 -4.57
CA SER A 429 -28.48 -29.04 -5.18
C SER A 429 -28.99 -28.44 -6.49
N ALA A 430 -28.82 -27.13 -6.71
CA ALA A 430 -29.16 -26.44 -7.95
C ALA A 430 -28.20 -25.28 -8.21
N VAL A 431 -27.97 -24.97 -9.48
CA VAL A 431 -27.14 -23.83 -9.91
C VAL A 431 -27.66 -23.29 -11.24
N ASP A 432 -27.79 -21.97 -11.37
CA ASP A 432 -28.37 -21.28 -12.53
C ASP A 432 -27.65 -19.94 -12.79
N LEU A 433 -27.55 -19.54 -14.06
CA LEU A 433 -27.21 -18.16 -14.43
C LEU A 433 -28.45 -17.27 -14.37
N ILE A 434 -28.27 -16.02 -13.94
CA ILE A 434 -29.30 -14.97 -13.93
C ILE A 434 -28.82 -13.74 -14.71
N CYS A 435 -29.74 -12.83 -15.03
CA CYS A 435 -29.47 -11.65 -15.87
C CYS A 435 -28.97 -11.99 -17.30
N THR A 436 -29.35 -13.16 -17.82
CA THR A 436 -28.92 -13.68 -19.14
C THR A 436 -29.63 -13.08 -20.35
N GLU A 437 -30.69 -12.30 -20.12
CA GLU A 437 -31.54 -11.72 -21.17
C GLU A 437 -31.30 -10.20 -21.31
N PRO A 438 -31.29 -9.66 -22.53
CA PRO A 438 -31.18 -8.22 -22.75
C PRO A 438 -32.49 -7.48 -22.42
N LEU A 439 -32.36 -6.19 -22.08
CA LEU A 439 -33.45 -5.28 -21.77
C LEU A 439 -34.35 -5.06 -22.99
N GLN A 440 -35.61 -5.52 -22.91
CA GLN A 440 -36.63 -5.16 -23.89
C GLN A 440 -37.03 -3.69 -23.71
N SER A 441 -36.72 -2.85 -24.71
CA SER A 441 -37.11 -1.44 -24.72
C SER A 441 -37.66 -1.03 -26.09
N SER A 442 -38.94 -0.64 -26.10
CA SER A 442 -39.62 -0.01 -27.24
C SER A 442 -39.21 1.46 -27.49
N SER A 443 -38.15 1.94 -26.83
CA SER A 443 -37.67 3.33 -26.90
C SER A 443 -36.13 3.45 -26.83
N ALA A 444 -35.39 2.40 -27.21
CA ALA A 444 -33.96 2.50 -27.53
C ALA A 444 -33.79 2.76 -29.03
N GLY A 445 -32.87 3.66 -29.39
CA GLY A 445 -32.45 3.86 -30.78
C GLY A 445 -31.81 2.60 -31.36
N GLU A 446 -31.87 2.49 -32.69
CA GLU A 446 -31.51 1.35 -33.53
C GLU A 446 -30.42 0.39 -32.97
N GLY A 447 -30.83 -0.84 -32.62
CA GLY A 447 -30.02 -2.04 -32.85
C GLY A 447 -29.13 -2.59 -31.73
N GLN A 448 -28.98 -1.93 -30.57
CA GLN A 448 -28.10 -2.44 -29.48
C GLN A 448 -28.85 -3.18 -28.36
N LEU A 449 -28.51 -4.45 -28.15
CA LEU A 449 -28.98 -5.28 -27.03
C LEU A 449 -28.23 -4.90 -25.74
N LEU A 450 -28.91 -4.20 -24.82
CA LEU A 450 -28.36 -3.80 -23.53
C LEU A 450 -28.61 -4.91 -22.48
N PHE A 451 -27.58 -5.41 -21.80
CA PHE A 451 -27.70 -6.42 -20.73
C PHE A 451 -27.77 -5.78 -19.33
N PRO A 452 -28.22 -6.49 -18.28
CA PRO A 452 -28.26 -5.94 -16.92
C PRO A 452 -26.87 -5.69 -16.32
N SER A 453 -25.85 -6.48 -16.70
CA SER A 453 -24.43 -6.31 -16.34
C SER A 453 -23.56 -6.93 -17.45
N ASP A 454 -22.24 -6.74 -17.45
CA ASP A 454 -21.31 -7.50 -18.30
C ASP A 454 -21.03 -8.91 -17.77
N HIS A 455 -21.26 -9.16 -16.48
CA HIS A 455 -21.34 -10.50 -15.91
C HIS A 455 -22.79 -10.99 -15.89
N PHE A 456 -23.03 -12.24 -16.29
CA PHE A 456 -24.22 -12.99 -15.88
C PHE A 456 -24.07 -13.36 -14.41
N GLY A 457 -25.07 -13.01 -13.60
CA GLY A 457 -25.07 -13.37 -12.18
C GLY A 457 -25.20 -14.87 -11.99
N LEU A 458 -24.74 -15.35 -10.85
CA LEU A 458 -24.73 -16.77 -10.52
C LEU A 458 -25.60 -17.03 -9.29
N LYS A 459 -26.58 -17.94 -9.41
CA LYS A 459 -27.45 -18.40 -8.33
C LYS A 459 -27.14 -19.86 -8.02
N ALA A 460 -26.96 -20.20 -6.74
CA ALA A 460 -26.87 -21.58 -6.27
C ALA A 460 -27.86 -21.84 -5.13
N VAL A 461 -28.33 -23.08 -5.03
CA VAL A 461 -29.06 -23.62 -3.88
C VAL A 461 -28.16 -24.62 -3.17
N ILE A 462 -28.10 -24.52 -1.85
CA ILE A 462 -27.38 -25.42 -0.97
C ILE A 462 -28.38 -26.03 0.01
N GLU A 463 -28.49 -27.35 0.03
CA GLU A 463 -29.42 -28.09 0.88
C GLU A 463 -28.71 -28.73 2.07
N PHE A 464 -29.43 -28.83 3.19
CA PHE A 464 -28.96 -29.43 4.43
C PHE A 464 -29.38 -30.91 4.48
N THR A 465 -28.40 -31.80 4.48
CA THR A 465 -28.60 -33.24 4.70
C THR A 465 -28.15 -33.58 6.12
N ALA A 466 -29.03 -34.14 6.94
CA ALA A 466 -28.66 -34.62 8.27
C ALA A 466 -27.62 -35.76 8.15
N PRO A 467 -26.65 -35.88 9.09
CA PRO A 467 -25.75 -37.03 9.12
C PRO A 467 -26.52 -38.36 9.16
N LEU A 468 -25.98 -39.40 8.51
CA LEU A 468 -26.59 -40.72 8.38
C LEU A 468 -26.79 -41.39 9.76
N GLY A 469 -27.96 -41.14 10.35
CA GLY A 469 -28.34 -41.60 11.69
C GLY A 469 -29.85 -41.59 11.94
N ALA A 470 -30.67 -41.59 10.87
CA ALA A 470 -32.13 -41.70 10.97
C ALA A 470 -32.75 -42.25 9.65
N VAL A 471 -32.77 -43.58 9.48
CA VAL A 471 -33.48 -44.20 8.35
C VAL A 471 -34.98 -44.25 8.65
N ALA A 472 -35.75 -43.33 8.08
CA ALA A 472 -37.19 -43.46 7.97
C ALA A 472 -37.56 -44.06 6.61
N LYS A 473 -37.77 -45.39 6.55
CA LYS A 473 -38.26 -46.06 5.34
C LYS A 473 -39.61 -45.47 4.93
N ARG A 474 -39.74 -44.97 3.70
CA ARG A 474 -41.04 -44.85 3.03
C ARG A 474 -41.18 -46.01 2.04
N LEU A 475 -42.26 -46.78 2.24
CA LEU A 475 -42.80 -47.66 1.22
C LEU A 475 -43.44 -46.78 0.13
N THR A 476 -43.10 -47.02 -1.12
CA THR A 476 -43.95 -46.64 -2.26
C THR A 476 -45.08 -47.67 -2.40
N ALA A 477 -46.23 -47.24 -2.94
CA ALA A 477 -47.44 -48.07 -2.99
C ALA A 477 -47.44 -49.08 -4.14
N ASP A 478 -46.61 -48.85 -5.15
CA ASP A 478 -46.56 -49.61 -6.40
C ASP A 478 -45.14 -50.18 -6.55
N GLY A 479 -45.04 -51.51 -6.49
CA GLY A 479 -43.78 -52.23 -6.33
C GLY A 479 -43.15 -52.63 -7.66
N GLU A 480 -42.42 -51.71 -8.29
CA GLU A 480 -41.53 -52.00 -9.42
C GLU A 480 -40.13 -51.45 -9.12
N GLU A 481 -39.13 -52.32 -9.21
CA GLU A 481 -37.71 -51.99 -9.11
C GLU A 481 -37.16 -51.75 -10.52
N GLU A 482 -36.61 -50.57 -10.80
CA GLU A 482 -35.72 -50.35 -11.94
C GLU A 482 -34.30 -50.09 -11.43
N ALA A 483 -33.34 -50.80 -12.01
CA ALA A 483 -31.92 -50.75 -11.68
C ALA A 483 -31.14 -50.23 -12.87
N GLU A 484 -30.07 -49.45 -12.65
CA GLU A 484 -28.98 -49.33 -13.62
C GLU A 484 -27.65 -48.89 -12.96
N GLU A 485 -26.70 -49.83 -13.01
CA GLU A 485 -25.21 -49.77 -13.06
C GLU A 485 -24.36 -48.88 -12.12
N GLU A 486 -23.16 -49.40 -11.81
CA GLU A 486 -22.33 -49.05 -10.65
C GLU A 486 -21.10 -48.18 -10.98
N GLU A 487 -20.70 -47.31 -10.05
CA GLU A 487 -19.31 -46.82 -9.89
C GLU A 487 -18.86 -46.95 -8.42
N PRO A 488 -17.54 -46.99 -8.12
CA PRO A 488 -17.00 -47.93 -7.16
C PRO A 488 -17.29 -47.62 -5.69
N VAL A 489 -17.88 -48.60 -5.01
CA VAL A 489 -18.11 -48.60 -3.56
C VAL A 489 -16.81 -48.89 -2.81
N TYR A 490 -16.37 -47.96 -1.95
CA TYR A 490 -15.43 -48.30 -0.88
C TYR A 490 -16.16 -49.14 0.17
N VAL A 491 -15.90 -50.45 0.15
CA VAL A 491 -16.51 -51.40 1.10
C VAL A 491 -15.95 -51.14 2.50
N GLU A 492 -16.83 -50.81 3.46
CA GLU A 492 -16.47 -50.82 4.88
C GLU A 492 -16.18 -52.26 5.32
N LEU A 493 -14.89 -52.58 5.44
CA LEU A 493 -14.45 -53.89 5.92
C LEU A 493 -14.96 -54.17 7.33
N THR A 494 -15.31 -55.42 7.60
CA THR A 494 -15.65 -55.90 8.95
C THR A 494 -14.41 -55.95 9.85
N ARG A 495 -14.65 -56.16 11.15
CA ARG A 495 -13.57 -56.26 12.15
C ARG A 495 -12.67 -57.46 11.89
N GLU A 496 -13.24 -58.58 11.50
CA GLU A 496 -12.56 -59.82 11.13
C GLU A 496 -11.68 -59.63 9.88
N GLU A 497 -12.18 -58.91 8.86
CA GLU A 497 -11.43 -58.59 7.64
C GLU A 497 -10.26 -57.62 7.90
N ARG A 498 -10.47 -56.60 8.74
CA ARG A 498 -9.39 -55.72 9.22
C ARG A 498 -8.28 -56.50 9.96
N ILE A 499 -8.64 -57.55 10.70
CA ILE A 499 -7.67 -58.42 11.37
C ILE A 499 -6.94 -59.33 10.36
N ALA A 500 -7.65 -59.88 9.38
CA ALA A 500 -7.09 -60.78 8.36
C ALA A 500 -6.06 -60.11 7.43
N LEU A 501 -6.12 -58.78 7.24
CA LEU A 501 -5.15 -58.02 6.45
C LEU A 501 -3.78 -57.89 7.13
N ARG A 502 -3.70 -57.95 8.46
CA ARG A 502 -2.47 -57.64 9.24
C ARG A 502 -1.20 -58.37 8.76
N PRO A 503 -1.21 -59.68 8.44
CA PRO A 503 0.02 -60.40 8.05
C PRO A 503 0.57 -60.00 6.66
N GLN A 504 -0.19 -59.23 5.88
CA GLN A 504 0.18 -58.83 4.51
C GLN A 504 0.79 -57.41 4.45
N LEU A 505 0.69 -56.66 5.55
CA LEU A 505 1.14 -55.27 5.66
C LEU A 505 2.67 -55.19 5.80
N ARG A 506 3.26 -54.13 5.23
CA ARG A 506 4.70 -53.86 5.27
C ARG A 506 5.03 -52.69 6.18
N THR A 507 6.22 -52.73 6.78
CA THR A 507 6.76 -51.68 7.65
C THR A 507 7.49 -50.60 6.84
N MET A 508 7.32 -49.34 7.24
CA MET A 508 7.80 -48.15 6.54
C MET A 508 8.46 -47.17 7.51
N HIS A 509 9.74 -46.86 7.34
CA HIS A 509 10.46 -45.85 8.16
C HIS A 509 10.09 -44.39 7.80
N SER A 510 9.00 -44.19 7.04
CA SER A 510 8.31 -42.92 6.82
C SER A 510 7.05 -42.78 7.70
N THR A 511 6.71 -43.80 8.50
CA THR A 511 5.53 -43.83 9.38
C THR A 511 5.86 -44.28 10.80
N ALA A 512 5.11 -43.76 11.79
CA ALA A 512 5.29 -44.10 13.19
C ALA A 512 4.01 -43.87 14.02
N VAL A 513 3.95 -44.50 15.19
CA VAL A 513 2.93 -44.22 16.23
C VAL A 513 3.62 -43.58 17.43
N VAL A 514 3.12 -42.43 17.89
CA VAL A 514 3.82 -41.56 18.85
C VAL A 514 2.88 -40.97 19.91
N VAL A 515 3.45 -40.58 21.06
CA VAL A 515 2.86 -39.59 21.99
C VAL A 515 3.48 -38.23 21.72
N VAL A 516 2.67 -37.18 21.69
CA VAL A 516 3.12 -35.79 21.47
C VAL A 516 2.80 -34.95 22.73
N PRO A 517 3.76 -34.21 23.31
CA PRO A 517 3.48 -33.30 24.42
C PRO A 517 2.63 -32.10 23.95
N PRO A 518 1.78 -31.51 24.80
CA PRO A 518 0.98 -30.34 24.47
C PRO A 518 1.82 -29.15 23.95
N ARG A 519 1.28 -28.40 22.97
CA ARG A 519 1.99 -27.30 22.29
C ARG A 519 2.57 -26.24 23.23
N LYS A 520 1.93 -25.99 24.38
CA LYS A 520 2.44 -25.07 25.42
C LYS A 520 3.83 -25.46 25.98
N LEU A 521 4.21 -26.74 25.90
CA LEU A 521 5.52 -27.25 26.34
C LEU A 521 6.57 -27.20 25.22
N TRP A 522 6.16 -26.98 23.97
CA TRP A 522 7.07 -27.03 22.82
C TRP A 522 8.15 -25.95 22.86
N PRO A 523 7.93 -24.68 23.25
CA PRO A 523 8.97 -23.66 23.20
C PRO A 523 10.25 -24.05 23.95
N ALA A 524 10.13 -24.61 25.16
CA ALA A 524 11.27 -25.05 25.96
C ALA A 524 11.98 -26.28 25.36
N LEU A 525 11.22 -27.29 24.91
CA LEU A 525 11.78 -28.48 24.23
C LEU A 525 12.46 -28.13 22.90
N GLN A 526 11.83 -27.26 22.12
CA GLN A 526 12.27 -26.86 20.78
C GLN A 526 13.44 -25.88 20.82
N ASN A 527 13.58 -25.06 21.86
CA ASN A 527 14.78 -24.23 22.03
C ASN A 527 16.05 -25.08 22.17
N ILE A 528 16.01 -26.17 22.95
CA ILE A 528 17.15 -27.10 23.06
C ILE A 528 17.36 -27.85 21.74
N ARG A 529 16.30 -28.39 21.13
CA ARG A 529 16.39 -29.17 19.89
C ARG A 529 16.89 -28.35 18.69
N LYS A 530 16.53 -27.07 18.59
CA LYS A 530 16.88 -26.21 17.45
C LYS A 530 18.40 -26.17 17.18
N ASP A 531 19.19 -26.12 18.23
CA ASP A 531 20.64 -25.90 18.13
C ASP A 531 21.42 -27.24 18.18
N HIS A 532 20.77 -28.35 18.61
CA HIS A 532 21.45 -29.62 18.91
C HIS A 532 20.83 -30.89 18.28
N ASP A 533 19.60 -30.86 17.77
CA ASP A 533 18.94 -31.98 17.08
C ASP A 533 18.82 -31.69 15.57
N LYS A 534 19.57 -32.45 14.75
CA LYS A 534 19.53 -32.34 13.28
C LYS A 534 18.15 -32.67 12.69
N SER A 535 17.28 -33.35 13.44
CA SER A 535 15.91 -33.68 13.04
C SER A 535 14.87 -32.66 13.53
N PHE A 536 15.30 -31.56 14.15
CA PHE A 536 14.44 -30.50 14.69
C PHE A 536 13.39 -29.98 13.71
N THR A 537 13.80 -29.67 12.48
CA THR A 537 12.90 -29.18 11.41
C THR A 537 12.03 -30.27 10.82
N ARG A 538 12.39 -31.54 11.02
CA ARG A 538 11.77 -32.69 10.40
C ARG A 538 10.60 -33.20 11.25
N TRP A 539 10.72 -33.29 12.58
CA TRP A 539 9.69 -33.89 13.44
C TRP A 539 9.42 -33.01 14.67
N MET A 540 8.14 -32.91 15.08
CA MET A 540 7.75 -32.30 16.36
C MET A 540 8.41 -32.99 17.57
N PRO A 541 8.47 -32.38 18.77
CA PRO A 541 8.79 -33.13 19.99
C PRO A 541 7.80 -34.29 20.15
N HIS A 542 8.30 -35.49 20.40
CA HIS A 542 7.48 -36.70 20.45
C HIS A 542 8.20 -37.82 21.23
N ILE A 543 7.45 -38.83 21.65
CA ILE A 543 7.97 -40.09 22.18
C ILE A 543 7.45 -41.20 21.26
N VAL A 544 8.36 -41.98 20.68
CA VAL A 544 7.98 -43.04 19.74
C VAL A 544 7.47 -44.27 20.49
N LEU A 545 6.29 -44.77 20.13
CA LEU A 545 5.73 -46.03 20.63
C LEU A 545 6.04 -47.17 19.64
N LEU A 546 5.73 -46.96 18.35
CA LEU A 546 6.07 -47.88 17.26
C LEU A 546 6.81 -47.11 16.16
N TRP A 547 7.95 -47.62 15.73
CA TRP A 547 8.76 -47.07 14.63
C TRP A 547 8.78 -48.06 13.46
N GLY A 548 8.78 -47.54 12.22
CA GLY A 548 8.61 -48.40 11.06
C GLY A 548 7.20 -48.96 11.01
N PHE A 549 6.18 -48.11 11.13
CA PHE A 549 4.78 -48.56 11.15
C PHE A 549 4.29 -48.92 9.73
N ILE A 550 3.01 -49.22 9.53
CA ILE A 550 2.48 -49.60 8.21
C ILE A 550 2.43 -48.45 7.21
N GLU A 551 2.10 -48.74 5.95
CA GLU A 551 1.86 -47.76 4.89
C GLU A 551 0.66 -46.84 5.21
N GLU A 552 0.73 -45.55 4.81
CA GLU A 552 -0.25 -44.51 5.18
C GLU A 552 -1.69 -44.85 4.73
N ASP A 553 -1.83 -45.50 3.58
CA ASP A 553 -3.13 -45.91 3.01
C ASP A 553 -3.91 -46.91 3.90
N HIS A 554 -3.22 -47.54 4.86
CA HIS A 554 -3.82 -48.46 5.83
C HIS A 554 -4.04 -47.84 7.23
N PHE A 555 -3.70 -46.56 7.43
CA PHE A 555 -3.84 -45.88 8.72
C PHE A 555 -5.28 -45.85 9.24
N ALA A 556 -6.29 -45.70 8.37
CA ALA A 556 -7.70 -45.71 8.78
C ALA A 556 -8.08 -47.03 9.49
N ASN A 557 -7.71 -48.17 8.87
CA ASN A 557 -7.95 -49.50 9.43
C ASN A 557 -7.16 -49.73 10.73
N ALA A 558 -5.91 -49.26 10.79
CA ALA A 558 -5.11 -49.33 12.01
C ALA A 558 -5.65 -48.46 13.14
N ALA A 559 -6.22 -47.30 12.83
CA ALA A 559 -6.77 -46.41 13.84
C ALA A 559 -8.03 -47.02 14.51
N GLU A 560 -8.91 -47.67 13.75
CA GLU A 560 -10.05 -48.42 14.31
C GLU A 560 -9.59 -49.63 15.15
N ILE A 561 -8.56 -50.36 14.70
CA ILE A 561 -7.93 -51.44 15.49
C ILE A 561 -7.39 -50.91 16.83
N PHE A 562 -6.70 -49.77 16.82
CA PHE A 562 -6.16 -49.17 18.04
C PHE A 562 -7.25 -48.54 18.92
N LYS A 563 -8.36 -48.06 18.36
CA LYS A 563 -9.54 -47.59 19.12
C LYS A 563 -10.13 -48.72 19.96
N ASP A 564 -10.27 -49.93 19.40
CA ASP A 564 -10.67 -51.12 20.15
C ASP A 564 -9.68 -51.43 21.29
N ALA A 565 -8.39 -51.52 20.98
CA ALA A 565 -7.34 -51.87 21.95
C ALA A 565 -7.23 -50.84 23.10
N LEU A 566 -7.39 -49.55 22.79
CA LEU A 566 -7.29 -48.44 23.73
C LEU A 566 -8.61 -48.10 24.46
N ALA A 567 -9.71 -48.80 24.14
CA ALA A 567 -11.01 -48.57 24.77
C ALA A 567 -11.00 -48.83 26.28
N SER A 568 -10.15 -49.75 26.76
CA SER A 568 -9.98 -50.05 28.19
C SER A 568 -8.87 -49.23 28.88
N PHE A 569 -8.07 -48.48 28.11
CA PHE A 569 -6.96 -47.71 28.66
C PHE A 569 -7.46 -46.43 29.33
N SER A 570 -6.93 -46.09 30.50
CA SER A 570 -7.24 -44.83 31.19
C SER A 570 -6.15 -43.78 30.95
N PRO A 571 -6.51 -42.51 30.68
CA PRO A 571 -5.55 -41.42 30.57
C PRO A 571 -4.69 -41.22 31.84
N PHE A 572 -3.37 -41.18 31.68
CA PHE A 572 -2.37 -41.15 32.76
C PHE A 572 -1.49 -39.90 32.70
N THR A 573 -0.81 -39.56 33.80
CA THR A 573 0.14 -38.43 33.84
C THR A 573 1.53 -38.88 33.40
N LEU A 574 2.20 -38.06 32.58
CA LEU A 574 3.56 -38.25 32.12
C LEU A 574 4.42 -37.05 32.49
N SER A 575 5.64 -37.30 32.97
CA SER A 575 6.58 -36.27 33.44
C SER A 575 7.95 -36.36 32.76
N LEU A 576 8.56 -35.22 32.44
CA LEU A 576 9.92 -35.10 31.86
C LEU A 576 10.84 -34.39 32.86
N LYS A 577 11.51 -35.17 33.71
CA LYS A 577 12.24 -34.67 34.90
C LYS A 577 13.74 -34.53 34.71
N GLN A 578 14.36 -35.43 33.96
CA GLN A 578 15.82 -35.57 33.88
C GLN A 578 16.30 -35.82 32.45
N PHE A 579 17.47 -35.27 32.11
CA PHE A 579 18.17 -35.61 30.88
C PHE A 579 19.04 -36.85 31.08
N LYS A 580 18.99 -37.76 30.10
CA LYS A 580 19.84 -38.94 29.96
C LYS A 580 20.47 -38.95 28.58
N PHE A 581 21.40 -39.88 28.34
CA PHE A 581 21.97 -40.07 27.01
C PHE A 581 22.15 -41.54 26.66
N PHE A 582 22.09 -41.82 25.36
CA PHE A 582 22.55 -43.08 24.77
C PHE A 582 23.92 -42.87 24.11
N GLU A 583 24.78 -43.89 24.21
CA GLU A 583 26.07 -43.96 23.55
C GLU A 583 25.95 -44.89 22.35
N HIS A 584 26.20 -44.36 21.14
CA HIS A 584 26.20 -45.12 19.90
C HIS A 584 27.61 -45.16 19.31
N SER A 585 27.84 -46.02 18.31
CA SER A 585 29.17 -46.27 17.73
C SER A 585 29.86 -45.06 17.06
N ARG A 586 29.14 -43.96 16.83
CA ARG A 586 29.66 -42.75 16.14
C ARG A 586 29.19 -41.41 16.75
N ASN A 587 28.27 -41.43 17.71
CA ASN A 587 27.69 -40.24 18.33
C ASN A 587 26.97 -40.61 19.64
N PHE A 588 26.51 -39.59 20.36
CA PHE A 588 25.74 -39.68 21.58
C PHE A 588 24.41 -38.96 21.39
N THR A 589 23.30 -39.57 21.80
CA THR A 589 21.96 -38.97 21.72
C THR A 589 21.51 -38.57 23.12
N VAL A 590 21.24 -37.29 23.35
CA VAL A 590 20.70 -36.76 24.62
C VAL A 590 19.18 -36.68 24.53
N TRP A 591 18.49 -37.11 25.58
CA TRP A 591 17.04 -37.24 25.64
C TRP A 591 16.50 -36.92 27.03
N LEU A 592 15.24 -36.51 27.11
CA LEU A 592 14.49 -36.36 28.35
C LEU A 592 13.76 -37.66 28.69
N ASP A 593 13.84 -38.07 29.96
CA ASP A 593 13.26 -39.32 30.46
C ASP A 593 11.76 -39.17 30.78
N PRO A 594 10.87 -39.90 30.08
CA PRO A 594 9.42 -39.81 30.24
C PRO A 594 8.91 -40.77 31.31
N GLU A 595 8.87 -40.28 32.55
CA GLU A 595 8.41 -41.02 33.73
C GLU A 595 6.87 -40.99 33.85
N ALA A 596 6.24 -42.17 33.81
CA ALA A 596 4.81 -42.39 33.97
C ALA A 596 4.53 -43.28 35.19
N GLU A 597 3.42 -43.01 35.90
CA GLU A 597 2.93 -43.89 36.97
C GLU A 597 2.66 -45.32 36.44
N ASP A 598 2.94 -46.33 37.27
CA ASP A 598 2.74 -47.75 36.98
C ASP A 598 3.27 -48.22 35.60
N ASN A 599 4.37 -47.63 35.13
CA ASN A 599 4.94 -47.87 33.79
C ASN A 599 3.90 -47.76 32.65
N ALA A 600 2.87 -46.89 32.81
CA ALA A 600 1.72 -46.84 31.89
C ALA A 600 2.13 -46.64 30.42
N LEU A 601 3.20 -45.89 30.15
CA LEU A 601 3.74 -45.69 28.80
C LEU A 601 4.32 -46.97 28.17
N LYS A 602 4.92 -47.87 28.97
CA LYS A 602 5.38 -49.19 28.48
C LYS A 602 4.22 -50.15 28.26
N ARG A 603 3.20 -50.12 29.13
CA ARG A 603 1.95 -50.88 28.95
C ARG A 603 1.19 -50.44 27.69
N LEU A 604 1.13 -49.13 27.44
CA LEU A 604 0.54 -48.55 26.23
C LEU A 604 1.25 -49.03 24.97
N GLN A 605 2.59 -49.00 24.96
CA GLN A 605 3.38 -49.46 23.82
C GLN A 605 3.17 -50.97 23.56
N ALA A 606 3.16 -51.80 24.62
CA ALA A 606 2.94 -53.25 24.50
C ALA A 606 1.54 -53.61 23.96
N GLU A 607 0.49 -52.88 24.37
CA GLU A 607 -0.88 -53.14 23.87
C GLU A 607 -1.03 -52.76 22.38
N LEU A 608 -0.33 -51.71 21.92
CA LEU A 608 -0.27 -51.35 20.49
C LEU A 608 0.57 -52.35 19.67
N GLU A 609 1.69 -52.81 20.20
CA GLU A 609 2.54 -53.82 19.55
C GLU A 609 1.83 -55.17 19.42
N LYS A 610 1.02 -55.56 20.41
CA LYS A 610 0.17 -56.77 20.37
C LYS A 610 -0.80 -56.79 19.19
N GLU A 611 -1.31 -55.64 18.77
CA GLU A 611 -2.19 -55.56 17.59
C GLU A 611 -1.41 -55.63 16.26
N PHE A 612 -0.15 -55.18 16.24
CA PHE A 612 0.77 -55.24 15.09
C PHE A 612 2.14 -55.83 15.45
N PRO A 613 2.26 -57.15 15.75
CA PRO A 613 3.45 -57.75 16.36
C PRO A 613 4.74 -57.69 15.53
N PHE A 614 4.64 -57.38 14.25
CA PHE A 614 5.77 -57.21 13.34
C PHE A 614 6.35 -55.78 13.36
N CYS A 615 5.69 -54.81 14.00
CA CYS A 615 6.18 -53.44 14.20
C CYS A 615 7.07 -53.30 15.46
N CYS A 616 7.88 -54.33 15.75
CA CYS A 616 8.64 -54.51 16.99
C CYS A 616 10.02 -53.81 17.02
N GLU A 617 10.31 -52.86 16.14
CA GLU A 617 11.63 -52.19 16.07
C GLU A 617 12.08 -51.47 17.36
N GLN A 618 11.12 -51.12 18.22
CA GLN A 618 11.35 -50.43 19.50
C GLN A 618 11.51 -51.38 20.70
N SER A 619 11.13 -52.65 20.55
CA SER A 619 11.20 -53.69 21.59
C SER A 619 12.29 -54.74 21.30
N GLY A 620 12.56 -55.01 20.01
CA GLY A 620 13.44 -56.09 19.54
C GLY A 620 14.94 -55.77 19.42
N LYS A 621 15.37 -54.53 19.71
CA LYS A 621 16.80 -54.15 19.69
C LYS A 621 17.43 -54.38 21.06
N ASP A 622 18.21 -55.46 21.17
CA ASP A 622 19.13 -55.82 22.26
C ASP A 622 18.55 -55.84 23.69
N TYR A 623 17.92 -56.98 24.07
CA TYR A 623 17.77 -57.52 25.45
C TYR A 623 17.38 -56.58 26.62
N GLY A 624 16.87 -55.37 26.38
CA GLY A 624 16.48 -54.39 27.41
C GLY A 624 14.99 -54.02 27.43
N GLY A 625 14.23 -54.39 26.39
CA GLY A 625 12.83 -54.00 26.20
C GLY A 625 12.65 -52.51 25.85
N TYR A 626 11.40 -52.09 25.68
CA TYR A 626 11.07 -50.71 25.29
C TYR A 626 11.54 -49.67 26.32
N SER A 627 12.41 -48.77 25.87
CA SER A 627 12.91 -47.61 26.63
C SER A 627 12.34 -46.32 26.03
N PRO A 628 11.22 -45.79 26.57
CA PRO A 628 10.63 -44.55 26.06
C PRO A 628 11.61 -43.38 26.28
N HIS A 629 11.70 -42.47 25.32
CA HIS A 629 12.60 -41.32 25.37
C HIS A 629 12.10 -40.18 24.46
N LEU A 630 12.39 -38.93 24.83
CA LEU A 630 12.19 -37.76 23.97
C LEU A 630 13.56 -37.14 23.64
N THR A 631 14.05 -37.34 22.43
CA THR A 631 15.36 -36.84 21.98
C THR A 631 15.41 -35.31 21.93
N VAL A 632 16.44 -34.72 22.55
CA VAL A 632 16.68 -33.27 22.57
C VAL A 632 17.95 -32.82 21.85
N GLY A 633 18.91 -33.72 21.59
CA GLY A 633 20.12 -33.37 20.83
C GLY A 633 21.05 -34.54 20.53
N GLN A 634 22.02 -34.34 19.64
CA GLN A 634 23.04 -35.33 19.26
C GLN A 634 24.44 -34.72 19.18
N PHE A 635 25.40 -35.37 19.83
CA PHE A 635 26.77 -34.88 20.01
C PHE A 635 27.82 -35.91 19.57
N VAL A 636 29.04 -35.45 19.26
CA VAL A 636 30.12 -36.33 18.81
C VAL A 636 30.91 -36.89 19.99
N THR A 637 31.09 -36.12 21.07
CA THR A 637 31.89 -36.54 22.22
C THR A 637 31.09 -36.63 23.52
N LYS A 638 31.45 -37.61 24.36
CA LYS A 638 30.89 -37.80 25.71
C LYS A 638 31.10 -36.59 26.64
N LYS A 639 32.14 -35.79 26.39
CA LYS A 639 32.47 -34.59 27.17
C LYS A 639 31.46 -33.47 26.92
N GLU A 640 31.07 -33.24 25.67
CA GLU A 640 30.03 -32.27 25.30
C GLU A 640 28.69 -32.66 25.93
N VAL A 641 28.32 -33.93 25.82
CA VAL A 641 27.08 -34.49 26.41
C VAL A 641 26.96 -34.19 27.89
N LEU A 642 27.98 -34.53 28.68
CA LEU A 642 27.95 -34.33 30.14
C LEU A 642 27.90 -32.84 30.49
N SER A 643 28.62 -31.99 29.76
CA SER A 643 28.58 -30.53 29.95
C SER A 643 27.22 -29.93 29.63
N HIS A 644 26.55 -30.38 28.56
CA HIS A 644 25.23 -29.89 28.18
C HIS A 644 24.14 -30.42 29.12
N ILE A 645 24.21 -31.69 29.55
CA ILE A 645 23.28 -32.25 30.54
C ILE A 645 23.40 -31.51 31.88
N GLU A 646 24.61 -31.21 32.35
CA GLU A 646 24.79 -30.44 33.58
C GLU A 646 24.25 -29.00 33.45
N SER A 647 24.50 -28.34 32.31
CA SER A 647 24.02 -26.98 32.06
C SER A 647 22.50 -26.92 31.98
N TRP A 648 21.88 -27.74 31.12
CA TRP A 648 20.43 -27.77 30.94
C TRP A 648 19.73 -28.26 32.20
N GLY A 649 20.28 -29.25 32.91
CA GLY A 649 19.71 -29.78 34.15
C GLY A 649 19.62 -28.76 35.29
N ARG A 650 20.43 -27.69 35.29
CA ARG A 650 20.33 -26.58 36.26
C ARG A 650 19.20 -25.60 35.93
N GLU A 651 18.80 -25.50 34.67
CA GLU A 651 17.79 -24.56 34.16
C GLU A 651 16.46 -25.25 33.81
N TRP A 652 16.38 -26.58 33.97
CA TRP A 652 15.22 -27.37 33.57
C TRP A 652 14.14 -27.43 34.65
N GLU A 653 12.97 -26.90 34.31
CA GLU A 653 11.76 -27.09 35.10
C GLU A 653 11.04 -28.39 34.65
N PRO A 654 10.78 -29.34 35.57
CA PRO A 654 10.02 -30.55 35.26
C PRO A 654 8.66 -30.26 34.61
N MET A 655 8.41 -30.90 33.46
CA MET A 655 7.15 -30.74 32.73
C MET A 655 6.25 -31.95 32.94
N GLU A 656 4.98 -31.72 33.28
CA GLU A 656 3.98 -32.78 33.47
C GLU A 656 2.72 -32.50 32.64
N TRP A 657 2.15 -33.56 32.04
CA TRP A 657 0.85 -33.49 31.34
C TRP A 657 0.12 -34.82 31.34
N LYS A 658 -1.18 -34.78 31.03
CA LYS A 658 -2.03 -35.97 30.93
C LYS A 658 -2.01 -36.52 29.50
N VAL A 659 -1.57 -37.76 29.33
CA VAL A 659 -1.62 -38.51 28.07
C VAL A 659 -2.97 -39.22 28.00
N GLY A 660 -3.81 -38.84 27.03
CA GLY A 660 -5.11 -39.47 26.76
C GLY A 660 -5.32 -39.86 25.30
N ARG A 661 -4.28 -39.71 24.46
CA ARG A 661 -4.30 -39.99 23.02
C ARG A 661 -2.95 -40.52 22.54
N VAL A 662 -2.97 -41.28 21.45
CA VAL A 662 -1.79 -41.60 20.61
C VAL A 662 -2.01 -41.09 19.18
N PHE A 663 -0.92 -40.85 18.45
CA PHE A 663 -0.96 -40.24 17.13
C PHE A 663 -0.25 -41.13 16.10
N LEU A 664 -0.87 -41.35 14.94
CA LEU A 664 -0.19 -41.87 13.75
C LEU A 664 0.40 -40.69 13.00
N ILE A 665 1.71 -40.75 12.74
CA ILE A 665 2.45 -39.75 11.97
C ILE A 665 3.03 -40.37 10.69
N SER A 666 3.05 -39.61 9.60
CA SER A 666 3.73 -39.97 8.35
C SER A 666 4.43 -38.78 7.71
N ARG A 667 5.31 -39.05 6.75
CA ARG A 667 5.89 -38.08 5.82
C ARG A 667 5.99 -38.68 4.41
N LYS A 668 6.09 -37.81 3.40
CA LYS A 668 6.50 -38.18 2.04
C LYS A 668 7.90 -37.64 1.80
N ASP A 669 8.81 -38.50 1.33
CA ASP A 669 10.22 -38.17 1.08
C ASP A 669 10.88 -37.33 2.19
N GLU A 670 11.49 -36.19 1.86
CA GLU A 670 12.17 -35.32 2.84
C GLU A 670 11.26 -34.31 3.57
N GLU A 671 9.94 -34.43 3.42
CA GLU A 671 8.99 -33.58 4.15
C GLU A 671 9.00 -33.84 5.67
N PRO A 672 8.63 -32.83 6.49
CA PRO A 672 8.41 -33.03 7.92
C PRO A 672 7.30 -34.04 8.21
N PHE A 673 7.42 -34.79 9.31
CA PHE A 673 6.36 -35.67 9.78
C PHE A 673 5.12 -34.86 10.21
N GLN A 674 3.97 -35.31 9.72
CA GLN A 674 2.66 -34.77 10.04
C GLN A 674 1.88 -35.81 10.84
N ILE A 675 1.14 -35.37 11.87
CA ILE A 675 0.05 -36.17 12.43
C ILE A 675 -0.98 -36.36 11.31
N LYS A 676 -1.43 -37.60 11.15
CA LYS A 676 -2.52 -38.00 10.24
C LYS A 676 -3.74 -38.45 11.02
N TYR A 677 -3.56 -39.20 12.10
CA TYR A 677 -4.65 -39.62 12.99
C TYR A 677 -4.28 -39.42 14.45
N ALA A 678 -5.27 -39.11 15.27
CA ALA A 678 -5.23 -39.15 16.73
C ALA A 678 -6.27 -40.17 17.22
N ILE A 679 -5.90 -41.01 18.20
CA ILE A 679 -6.77 -42.04 18.78
C ILE A 679 -6.88 -41.79 20.28
N LYS A 680 -8.10 -41.72 20.80
CA LYS A 680 -8.42 -41.40 22.20
C LYS A 680 -8.58 -42.65 23.06
N PHE A 681 -8.08 -42.59 24.29
CA PHE A 681 -8.26 -43.65 25.29
C PHE A 681 -9.68 -43.64 25.87
N GLY A 682 -10.21 -44.80 26.22
CA GLY A 682 -11.54 -44.95 26.82
C GLY A 682 -12.69 -45.24 25.84
N GLY A 683 -12.43 -45.26 24.54
CA GLY A 683 -13.40 -45.64 23.49
C GLY A 683 -14.48 -44.60 23.19
N GLY A 684 -15.42 -44.99 22.31
CA GLY A 684 -16.51 -44.15 21.78
C GLY A 684 -16.43 -43.98 20.26
N ASP A 685 -17.53 -43.52 19.63
CA ASP A 685 -17.60 -43.41 18.17
C ASP A 685 -16.57 -42.41 17.61
N ASP A 686 -16.42 -41.26 18.27
CA ASP A 686 -15.43 -40.21 17.95
C ASP A 686 -13.98 -40.53 18.43
N ALA A 687 -13.68 -41.77 18.82
CA ALA A 687 -12.36 -42.09 19.39
C ALA A 687 -11.22 -42.11 18.37
N VAL A 688 -11.51 -42.10 17.06
CA VAL A 688 -10.52 -41.89 15.97
C VAL A 688 -10.77 -40.53 15.32
N THR A 689 -9.71 -39.76 15.15
CA THR A 689 -9.77 -38.40 14.61
C THR A 689 -8.72 -38.23 13.51
N PHE A 690 -9.12 -37.97 12.27
CA PHE A 690 -8.18 -37.61 11.18
C PHE A 690 -7.78 -36.13 11.29
N VAL A 691 -6.48 -35.84 11.23
CA VAL A 691 -5.89 -34.51 11.49
C VAL A 691 -5.13 -34.03 10.26
N GLY A 692 -5.72 -33.10 9.50
CA GLY A 692 -5.06 -32.40 8.39
C GLY A 692 -4.27 -31.17 8.85
N HIS A 693 -3.06 -30.98 8.33
CA HIS A 693 -1.97 -30.23 8.98
C HIS A 693 -2.14 -28.68 9.13
N GLN A 694 -2.02 -28.16 10.37
CA GLN A 694 -1.41 -26.85 10.71
C GLN A 694 -1.07 -26.71 12.23
N PRO A 695 -0.25 -25.70 12.61
CA PRO A 695 -0.37 -24.99 13.91
C PRO A 695 0.12 -23.51 13.95
N GLY A 696 -0.15 -22.62 14.92
CA GLY A 696 -0.87 -22.69 16.22
C GLY A 696 0.08 -22.62 17.46
N ALA A 697 -0.10 -21.78 18.52
CA ALA A 697 -1.08 -20.74 18.88
C ALA A 697 -0.62 -19.93 20.16
N ALA A 698 -1.52 -19.15 20.81
CA ALA A 698 -1.61 -18.82 22.27
C ALA A 698 -1.21 -17.42 22.88
N GLU A 699 -2.24 -16.65 23.28
CA GLU A 699 -2.64 -16.09 24.60
C GLU A 699 -1.69 -15.72 25.78
N ALA A 700 -2.03 -14.64 26.53
CA ALA A 700 -1.95 -14.48 28.00
C ALA A 700 -2.73 -13.23 28.53
N GLU A 701 -2.98 -13.12 29.84
CA GLU A 701 -4.11 -12.37 30.43
C GLU A 701 -3.82 -11.08 31.27
N SER A 702 -4.93 -10.40 31.59
CA SER A 702 -5.31 -9.43 32.66
C SER A 702 -4.32 -8.88 33.72
N ARG A 703 -4.60 -7.63 34.16
CA ARG A 703 -4.61 -7.21 35.59
C ARG A 703 -5.35 -5.88 35.80
N THR A 704 -5.94 -5.72 36.99
CA THR A 704 -6.82 -4.61 37.39
C THR A 704 -6.11 -3.53 38.21
N GLY A 705 -6.67 -2.31 38.25
CA GLY A 705 -6.22 -1.23 39.15
C GLY A 705 -6.96 0.09 38.89
N SER A 706 -7.69 0.59 39.89
CA SER A 706 -8.47 1.83 39.83
C SER A 706 -7.80 3.00 40.57
N SER A 707 -7.88 4.22 40.03
CA SER A 707 -7.75 5.45 40.84
C SER A 707 -8.39 6.68 40.17
N SER A 708 -9.58 7.04 40.66
CA SER A 708 -10.06 8.42 40.91
C SER A 708 -9.60 9.59 40.02
N SER A 709 -10.54 10.07 39.20
CA SER A 709 -11.04 11.46 39.15
C SER A 709 -10.10 12.65 39.46
N GLY A 710 -9.96 13.55 38.49
CA GLY A 710 -9.50 14.93 38.66
C GLY A 710 -10.09 15.84 37.57
N SER A 711 -11.26 16.43 37.82
CA SER A 711 -11.99 17.28 36.87
C SER A 711 -11.41 18.70 36.79
N GLY A 712 -11.13 19.19 35.58
CA GLY A 712 -10.72 20.58 35.32
C GLY A 712 -11.36 21.11 34.05
N SER A 713 -12.56 21.65 34.18
CA SER A 713 -13.26 22.34 33.07
C SER A 713 -12.70 23.75 32.91
N ALA A 714 -12.31 24.11 31.68
CA ALA A 714 -12.12 25.49 31.26
C ALA A 714 -12.77 25.64 29.87
N ALA A 715 -13.77 26.51 29.78
CA ALA A 715 -14.61 26.65 28.59
C ALA A 715 -13.87 27.36 27.45
N ALA A 716 -14.36 27.15 26.22
CA ALA A 716 -13.92 27.88 25.05
C ALA A 716 -14.64 29.24 24.97
N ASP A 717 -13.87 30.32 24.89
CA ASP A 717 -14.38 31.64 24.51
C ASP A 717 -13.85 32.07 23.13
N HIS A 718 -14.82 32.42 22.30
CA HIS A 718 -14.81 33.21 21.06
C HIS A 718 -13.48 33.77 20.50
N LEU A 719 -13.23 33.47 19.22
CA LEU A 719 -12.46 34.31 18.31
C LEU A 719 -13.41 34.98 17.30
N GLU A 720 -13.82 36.21 17.61
CA GLU A 720 -14.29 37.12 16.56
C GLU A 720 -13.12 37.53 15.65
N PRO A 721 -13.33 37.79 14.35
CA PRO A 721 -12.28 38.29 13.48
C PRO A 721 -11.81 39.68 13.96
N PRO A 722 -10.50 39.92 14.10
CA PRO A 722 -10.00 41.16 14.70
C PRO A 722 -10.44 42.39 13.91
N SER A 723 -10.92 43.38 14.66
CA SER A 723 -11.23 44.73 14.18
C SER A 723 -10.05 45.35 13.44
N THR A 724 -10.34 46.07 12.35
CA THR A 724 -9.38 46.85 11.55
C THR A 724 -8.45 47.73 12.41
N PRO A 725 -7.12 47.56 12.32
CA PRO A 725 -6.14 48.53 12.83
C PRO A 725 -5.77 49.57 11.73
N PRO A 726 -5.05 50.66 12.09
CA PRO A 726 -5.17 51.95 11.39
C PRO A 726 -4.04 52.31 10.41
N ALA A 727 -4.27 53.41 9.68
CA ALA A 727 -3.28 54.34 9.09
C ALA A 727 -2.37 53.87 7.93
N ASP A 728 -2.88 54.01 6.70
CA ASP A 728 -2.31 54.85 5.63
C ASP A 728 -0.80 54.81 5.28
N SER A 729 -0.07 53.74 5.59
CA SER A 729 1.35 53.58 5.21
C SER A 729 1.56 53.42 3.71
N ALA A 730 2.72 53.82 3.20
CA ALA A 730 3.05 53.73 1.77
C ALA A 730 3.00 52.27 1.29
N LEU A 731 3.57 51.35 2.07
CA LEU A 731 3.48 49.91 1.83
C LEU A 731 2.03 49.40 1.79
N TYR A 732 1.16 49.83 2.72
CA TYR A 732 -0.25 49.39 2.72
C TYR A 732 -1.00 49.86 1.47
N ARG A 733 -0.87 51.15 1.11
CA ARG A 733 -1.48 51.70 -0.13
C ARG A 733 -0.99 50.94 -1.37
N TYR A 734 0.31 50.64 -1.44
CA TYR A 734 0.91 49.89 -2.55
C TYR A 734 0.37 48.46 -2.66
N LEU A 735 0.22 47.75 -1.54
CA LEU A 735 -0.35 46.41 -1.49
C LEU A 735 -1.83 46.38 -1.92
N VAL A 736 -2.62 47.37 -1.50
CA VAL A 736 -4.02 47.53 -1.95
C VAL A 736 -4.08 47.79 -3.45
N ALA A 737 -3.27 48.70 -3.98
CA ALA A 737 -3.18 48.99 -5.41
C ALA A 737 -2.79 47.76 -6.25
N ASN A 738 -1.96 46.87 -5.72
CA ASN A 738 -1.54 45.62 -6.34
C ASN A 738 -2.44 44.42 -5.97
N LYS A 739 -3.72 44.64 -5.63
CA LYS A 739 -4.73 43.60 -5.32
C LYS A 739 -4.30 42.59 -4.24
N SER A 740 -3.35 42.96 -3.39
CA SER A 740 -2.82 42.06 -2.35
C SER A 740 -3.71 42.01 -1.11
N TYR A 741 -4.92 42.59 -1.15
CA TYR A 741 -5.98 42.49 -0.16
C TYR A 741 -7.32 42.16 -0.86
N ASP A 742 -8.17 41.35 -0.23
CA ASP A 742 -9.57 41.17 -0.65
C ASP A 742 -10.32 42.51 -0.54
N LEU A 743 -11.06 42.88 -1.60
CA LEU A 743 -12.06 43.94 -1.53
C LEU A 743 -13.18 43.54 -0.54
N ASP A 744 -13.83 44.51 0.10
CA ASP A 744 -14.88 44.23 1.10
C ASP A 744 -16.00 43.32 0.57
N GLN A 745 -16.36 43.46 -0.71
CA GLN A 745 -17.33 42.59 -1.37
C GLN A 745 -16.83 41.13 -1.45
N GLN A 746 -15.58 40.91 -1.87
CA GLN A 746 -14.96 39.60 -1.96
C GLN A 746 -14.79 38.96 -0.57
N ARG A 747 -14.37 39.75 0.43
CA ARG A 747 -14.27 39.31 1.82
C ARG A 747 -15.63 38.85 2.35
N LYS A 748 -16.69 39.61 2.11
CA LYS A 748 -18.07 39.24 2.48
C LYS A 748 -18.56 37.99 1.74
N GLN A 749 -18.26 37.84 0.45
CA GLN A 749 -18.58 36.64 -0.34
C GLN A 749 -17.86 35.39 0.21
N ARG A 750 -16.55 35.49 0.48
CA ARG A 750 -15.72 34.42 1.05
C ARG A 750 -16.22 34.00 2.44
N GLN A 751 -16.52 34.97 3.32
CA GLN A 751 -17.12 34.71 4.63
C GLN A 751 -18.50 34.04 4.53
N ALA A 752 -19.34 34.45 3.57
CA ALA A 752 -20.64 33.83 3.34
C ALA A 752 -20.52 32.39 2.82
N ALA A 753 -19.54 32.11 1.96
CA ALA A 753 -19.24 30.76 1.49
C ALA A 753 -18.73 29.86 2.63
N VAL A 754 -17.75 30.32 3.41
CA VAL A 754 -17.19 29.58 4.57
C VAL A 754 -18.27 29.28 5.61
N ARG A 755 -19.12 30.25 5.97
CA ARG A 755 -20.22 30.02 6.93
C ARG A 755 -21.21 28.97 6.43
N LEU A 756 -21.54 29.01 5.14
CA LEU A 756 -22.46 28.06 4.51
C LEU A 756 -21.88 26.64 4.47
N VAL A 757 -20.58 26.49 4.14
CA VAL A 757 -19.87 25.21 4.20
C VAL A 757 -19.75 24.72 5.65
N SER A 758 -19.40 25.58 6.60
CA SER A 758 -19.26 25.22 8.03
C SER A 758 -20.59 24.72 8.61
N GLN A 759 -21.70 25.42 8.32
CA GLN A 759 -23.04 24.99 8.69
C GLN A 759 -23.40 23.63 8.08
N ALA A 760 -23.21 23.45 6.76
CA ALA A 760 -23.52 22.19 6.09
C ALA A 760 -22.64 21.02 6.59
N CYS A 761 -21.37 21.28 6.89
CA CYS A 761 -20.48 20.29 7.53
C CYS A 761 -21.01 19.90 8.91
N LYS A 762 -21.38 20.88 9.74
CA LYS A 762 -21.92 20.65 11.07
C LYS A 762 -23.22 19.84 11.03
N GLU A 763 -24.16 20.19 10.16
CA GLU A 763 -25.42 19.46 9.97
C GLU A 763 -25.18 17.99 9.55
N VAL A 764 -24.24 17.74 8.64
CA VAL A 764 -23.86 16.37 8.22
C VAL A 764 -23.20 15.58 9.34
N ILE A 765 -22.36 16.23 10.15
CA ILE A 765 -21.69 15.58 11.29
C ILE A 765 -22.71 15.25 12.39
N GLU A 766 -23.51 16.21 12.84
CA GLU A 766 -24.50 16.04 13.92
C GLU A 766 -25.59 15.02 13.54
N LYS A 767 -26.00 14.95 12.27
CA LYS A 767 -26.93 13.93 11.76
C LYS A 767 -26.38 12.51 11.89
N ASN A 768 -25.06 12.32 11.80
CA ASN A 768 -24.42 11.02 11.64
C ASN A 768 -23.57 10.58 12.83
N TYR A 769 -23.44 11.42 13.86
CA TYR A 769 -22.64 11.17 15.05
C TYR A 769 -23.49 11.31 16.32
N ASN A 770 -23.69 10.21 17.03
CA ASN A 770 -24.49 10.17 18.27
C ASN A 770 -23.78 10.78 19.49
N GLY A 771 -22.57 11.33 19.34
CA GLY A 771 -21.80 11.99 20.39
C GLY A 771 -21.92 13.51 20.33
N GLN A 772 -21.55 14.18 21.43
CA GLN A 772 -21.64 15.64 21.50
C GLN A 772 -20.44 16.31 20.83
N VAL A 773 -20.68 17.12 19.78
CA VAL A 773 -19.64 17.89 19.09
C VAL A 773 -19.59 19.32 19.66
N ASN A 774 -18.64 19.55 20.57
CA ASN A 774 -18.48 20.81 21.29
C ASN A 774 -17.46 21.78 20.66
N CYS A 775 -17.06 21.56 19.41
CA CYS A 775 -16.12 22.43 18.69
C CYS A 775 -16.63 22.79 17.28
N GLU A 776 -16.03 23.80 16.66
CA GLU A 776 -16.18 24.01 15.22
C GLU A 776 -15.60 22.79 14.48
N VAL A 777 -16.33 22.28 13.48
CA VAL A 777 -15.89 21.13 12.67
C VAL A 777 -15.12 21.54 11.42
N LEU A 778 -15.26 22.79 10.96
CA LEU A 778 -14.55 23.30 9.79
C LEU A 778 -13.36 24.16 10.24
N HIS A 779 -12.16 23.79 9.82
CA HIS A 779 -10.95 24.56 10.09
C HIS A 779 -10.34 25.06 8.79
N LEU A 780 -10.12 26.37 8.70
CA LEU A 780 -9.42 26.95 7.55
C LEU A 780 -7.94 26.53 7.55
N LEU A 781 -7.39 26.44 6.35
CA LEU A 781 -5.99 26.12 6.08
C LEU A 781 -5.31 27.26 5.32
N GLY A 782 -3.99 27.13 5.14
CA GLY A 782 -3.24 27.87 4.13
C GLY A 782 -3.36 29.39 4.24
N SER A 783 -3.64 30.04 3.10
CA SER A 783 -3.64 31.51 3.01
C SER A 783 -4.83 32.15 3.75
N CYS A 784 -5.97 31.46 3.81
CA CYS A 784 -7.17 31.89 4.52
C CYS A 784 -7.00 31.79 6.05
N GLN A 785 -6.43 30.70 6.56
CA GLN A 785 -6.12 30.56 7.99
C GLN A 785 -5.20 31.69 8.50
N MET A 786 -4.19 32.03 7.70
CA MET A 786 -3.23 33.09 8.01
C MET A 786 -3.79 34.50 7.84
N GLY A 787 -4.95 34.67 7.21
CA GLY A 787 -5.49 35.97 6.82
C GLY A 787 -4.64 36.73 5.79
N VAL A 788 -3.96 36.00 4.88
CA VAL A 788 -3.13 36.56 3.78
C VAL A 788 -3.56 36.09 2.39
N GLN A 789 -4.84 35.76 2.23
CA GLN A 789 -5.47 35.44 0.95
C GLN A 789 -5.65 36.70 0.07
N THR A 790 -5.59 36.52 -1.24
CA THR A 790 -5.86 37.54 -2.27
C THR A 790 -7.19 37.26 -2.97
N ALA A 791 -7.64 38.20 -3.81
CA ALA A 791 -8.87 38.06 -4.60
C ALA A 791 -8.99 36.68 -5.29
N ASP A 792 -7.92 36.24 -5.95
CA ASP A 792 -7.85 35.01 -6.74
C ASP A 792 -7.38 33.79 -5.93
N SER A 793 -7.32 33.89 -4.59
CA SER A 793 -7.04 32.72 -3.73
C SER A 793 -8.29 31.86 -3.55
N ASP A 794 -8.10 30.56 -3.53
CA ASP A 794 -9.03 29.54 -3.05
C ASP A 794 -9.23 29.61 -1.53
N VAL A 795 -10.20 28.85 -1.02
CA VAL A 795 -10.38 28.57 0.40
C VAL A 795 -9.99 27.12 0.68
N ASP A 796 -8.76 26.91 1.15
CA ASP A 796 -8.36 25.63 1.76
C ASP A 796 -9.13 25.43 3.08
N ALA A 797 -9.78 24.28 3.26
CA ALA A 797 -10.44 23.92 4.52
C ALA A 797 -10.36 22.42 4.85
N LEU A 798 -10.37 22.11 6.15
CA LEU A 798 -10.45 20.76 6.69
C LEU A 798 -11.72 20.64 7.53
N CYS A 799 -12.66 19.79 7.12
CA CYS A 799 -13.71 19.32 8.01
C CYS A 799 -13.18 18.17 8.87
N VAL A 800 -13.41 18.20 10.18
CA VAL A 800 -13.08 17.14 11.12
C VAL A 800 -14.35 16.42 11.59
N GLY A 801 -14.28 15.11 11.70
CA GLY A 801 -15.44 14.28 12.03
C GLY A 801 -15.06 12.90 12.54
N PRO A 802 -16.03 12.02 12.85
CA PRO A 802 -15.74 10.68 13.35
C PRO A 802 -15.15 9.77 12.26
N ASP A 803 -14.36 8.78 12.68
CA ASP A 803 -13.90 7.67 11.83
C ASP A 803 -15.04 6.72 11.40
N THR A 804 -16.22 6.82 12.02
CA THR A 804 -17.44 6.09 11.62
C THR A 804 -18.12 6.62 10.35
N MET A 805 -17.55 7.63 9.69
CA MET A 805 -18.03 8.19 8.42
C MET A 805 -16.89 8.25 7.42
N SER A 806 -17.06 7.62 6.25
CA SER A 806 -16.05 7.64 5.20
C SER A 806 -15.94 9.02 4.52
N CYS A 807 -14.75 9.34 3.99
CA CYS A 807 -14.48 10.63 3.33
C CYS A 807 -15.47 10.94 2.20
N SER A 808 -15.73 9.96 1.34
CA SER A 808 -16.62 10.14 0.20
C SER A 808 -18.11 10.13 0.61
N ARG A 809 -18.48 9.39 1.67
CA ARG A 809 -19.83 9.51 2.25
C ARG A 809 -20.06 10.92 2.81
N PHE A 810 -19.08 11.47 3.53
CA PHE A 810 -19.11 12.85 3.99
C PHE A 810 -19.25 13.84 2.82
N PHE A 811 -18.44 13.70 1.76
CA PHE A 811 -18.52 14.55 0.58
C PHE A 811 -19.87 14.48 -0.12
N MET A 812 -20.45 13.28 -0.24
CA MET A 812 -21.77 13.07 -0.82
C MET A 812 -22.90 13.67 0.03
N GLU A 813 -22.95 13.40 1.34
CA GLU A 813 -23.98 13.98 2.21
C GLU A 813 -23.84 15.50 2.30
N LEU A 814 -22.60 16.02 2.30
CA LEU A 814 -22.32 17.45 2.24
C LEU A 814 -22.78 18.07 0.92
N ARG A 815 -22.53 17.43 -0.22
CA ARG A 815 -23.03 17.89 -1.52
C ARG A 815 -24.55 18.02 -1.50
N VAL A 816 -25.27 16.99 -0.99
CA VAL A 816 -26.73 17.01 -0.87
C VAL A 816 -27.21 18.12 0.09
N ALA A 817 -26.47 18.41 1.17
CA ALA A 817 -26.77 19.54 2.05
C ALA A 817 -26.55 20.90 1.35
N LEU A 818 -25.45 21.05 0.60
CA LEU A 818 -25.09 22.27 -0.13
C LEU A 818 -26.04 22.55 -1.31
N GLU A 819 -26.51 21.53 -2.03
CA GLU A 819 -27.45 21.69 -3.15
C GLU A 819 -28.78 22.32 -2.71
N LYS A 820 -29.27 21.98 -1.51
CA LYS A 820 -30.48 22.58 -0.91
C LYS A 820 -30.38 24.10 -0.74
N THR A 821 -29.16 24.63 -0.59
CA THR A 821 -28.93 26.07 -0.40
C THR A 821 -29.12 26.91 -1.68
N LYS A 822 -29.16 26.25 -2.87
CA LYS A 822 -29.18 26.88 -4.20
C LYS A 822 -28.02 27.85 -4.49
N LYS A 823 -26.93 27.77 -3.70
CA LYS A 823 -25.73 28.62 -3.82
C LYS A 823 -24.49 27.87 -4.32
N LEU A 824 -24.58 26.54 -4.41
CA LEU A 824 -23.59 25.67 -5.04
C LEU A 824 -23.70 25.79 -6.56
N GLN A 825 -22.60 26.11 -7.23
CA GLN A 825 -22.49 26.20 -8.69
C GLN A 825 -21.86 24.95 -9.30
N SER A 826 -20.87 24.38 -8.62
CA SER A 826 -20.26 23.09 -8.97
C SER A 826 -19.68 22.41 -7.74
N ALA A 827 -19.61 21.07 -7.79
CA ALA A 827 -18.94 20.23 -6.82
C ALA A 827 -18.23 19.10 -7.59
N ARG A 828 -16.94 18.87 -7.30
CA ARG A 828 -16.13 17.84 -7.94
C ARG A 828 -15.18 17.19 -6.93
N GLU A 829 -15.22 15.88 -6.84
CA GLU A 829 -14.25 15.10 -6.07
C GLU A 829 -12.96 14.87 -6.87
N VAL A 830 -11.83 14.88 -6.18
CA VAL A 830 -10.49 14.63 -6.73
C VAL A 830 -9.81 13.58 -5.85
N HIS A 831 -9.76 12.34 -6.35
CA HIS A 831 -9.23 11.18 -5.61
C HIS A 831 -7.74 10.92 -5.85
N ASP A 832 -7.18 11.40 -6.96
CA ASP A 832 -5.75 11.22 -7.32
C ASP A 832 -4.78 12.00 -6.41
N ALA A 833 -5.32 12.86 -5.55
CA ALA A 833 -4.57 13.63 -4.57
C ALA A 833 -4.16 12.75 -3.37
N LYS A 834 -3.05 13.13 -2.70
CA LYS A 834 -2.52 12.45 -1.50
C LYS A 834 -3.47 12.43 -0.29
N VAL A 835 -4.55 13.19 -0.36
CA VAL A 835 -5.74 13.17 0.50
C VAL A 835 -6.88 13.53 -0.46
N PRO A 836 -8.02 12.82 -0.48
CA PRO A 836 -9.14 13.19 -1.33
C PRO A 836 -9.63 14.61 -1.03
N VAL A 837 -9.90 15.40 -2.07
CA VAL A 837 -10.40 16.78 -1.99
C VAL A 837 -11.74 16.88 -2.69
N LEU A 838 -12.69 17.55 -2.06
CA LEU A 838 -13.92 18.02 -2.67
C LEU A 838 -13.74 19.49 -3.06
N LYS A 839 -13.60 19.76 -4.36
CA LYS A 839 -13.58 21.11 -4.93
C LYS A 839 -15.01 21.61 -5.07
N LEU A 840 -15.33 22.71 -4.42
CA LEU A 840 -16.65 23.34 -4.43
C LEU A 840 -16.55 24.74 -5.03
N GLN A 841 -17.58 25.16 -5.76
CA GLN A 841 -17.74 26.55 -6.19
C GLN A 841 -19.05 27.10 -5.63
N ILE A 842 -18.95 28.07 -4.71
CA ILE A 842 -20.08 28.57 -3.91
C ILE A 842 -20.09 30.11 -3.98
N ASN A 843 -21.16 30.69 -4.52
CA ASN A 843 -21.27 32.15 -4.75
C ASN A 843 -20.08 32.79 -5.50
N GLY A 844 -19.42 32.05 -6.41
CA GLY A 844 -18.23 32.47 -7.14
C GLY A 844 -16.91 32.31 -6.37
N VAL A 845 -16.93 31.70 -5.19
CA VAL A 845 -15.73 31.39 -4.39
C VAL A 845 -15.39 29.92 -4.53
N GLU A 846 -14.13 29.62 -4.86
CA GLU A 846 -13.60 28.26 -4.88
C GLU A 846 -13.19 27.82 -3.47
N VAL A 847 -13.60 26.62 -3.08
CA VAL A 847 -13.33 26.02 -1.76
C VAL A 847 -12.81 24.60 -1.97
N ASP A 848 -11.57 24.36 -1.53
CA ASP A 848 -10.93 23.05 -1.53
C ASP A 848 -11.11 22.42 -0.16
N LEU A 849 -12.07 21.49 -0.05
CA LEU A 849 -12.44 20.86 1.20
C LEU A 849 -11.82 19.47 1.36
N LEU A 850 -11.08 19.30 2.45
CA LEU A 850 -10.55 18.03 2.94
C LEU A 850 -11.47 17.48 4.05
N TYR A 851 -11.50 16.16 4.21
CA TYR A 851 -12.10 15.52 5.38
C TYR A 851 -11.03 14.80 6.22
N GLY A 852 -11.09 15.00 7.53
CA GLY A 852 -10.20 14.40 8.51
C GLY A 852 -10.98 13.55 9.52
N PRO A 853 -11.12 12.23 9.31
CA PRO A 853 -11.70 11.34 10.30
C PRO A 853 -10.79 11.25 11.55
N TYR A 854 -11.38 11.44 12.72
CA TYR A 854 -10.75 11.30 14.02
C TYR A 854 -10.96 9.87 14.50
N PRO A 855 -9.88 9.12 14.82
CA PRO A 855 -10.00 7.80 15.39
C PRO A 855 -10.88 7.84 16.65
N SER A 856 -11.78 6.87 16.83
CA SER A 856 -12.71 6.79 17.98
C SER A 856 -12.03 6.84 19.37
N SER A 857 -10.70 6.68 19.44
CA SER A 857 -9.88 6.86 20.66
C SER A 857 -9.28 8.26 20.83
N VAL A 858 -9.69 9.25 20.03
CA VAL A 858 -9.31 10.66 20.08
C VAL A 858 -10.60 11.49 20.03
N PRO A 859 -10.87 12.36 21.02
CA PRO A 859 -12.09 13.17 20.98
C PRO A 859 -12.05 14.16 19.81
N ILE A 860 -13.19 14.34 19.13
CA ILE A 860 -13.35 15.38 18.10
C ILE A 860 -13.14 16.73 18.78
N THR A 861 -12.03 17.37 18.44
CA THR A 861 -11.49 18.58 19.06
C THR A 861 -10.76 19.38 17.98
N PRO A 862 -10.52 20.69 18.17
CA PRO A 862 -9.74 21.46 17.21
C PRO A 862 -8.34 20.84 16.98
N PRO A 863 -7.83 20.76 15.74
CA PRO A 863 -6.53 20.16 15.42
C PRO A 863 -5.35 20.65 16.28
N SER A 864 -5.38 21.93 16.68
CA SER A 864 -4.36 22.57 17.54
C SER A 864 -4.40 22.16 19.01
N GLN A 865 -5.40 21.36 19.43
CA GLN A 865 -5.54 20.80 20.77
C GLN A 865 -5.18 19.30 20.86
N ILE A 866 -4.99 18.62 19.73
CA ILE A 866 -4.58 17.20 19.71
C ILE A 866 -3.19 17.06 20.33
N ASP A 867 -2.98 16.06 21.20
CA ASP A 867 -1.67 15.78 21.77
C ASP A 867 -0.73 15.03 20.80
N ASP A 868 0.58 15.24 20.93
CA ASP A 868 1.60 14.66 20.04
C ASP A 868 1.68 13.12 20.10
N ARG A 869 1.09 12.46 21.11
CA ARG A 869 1.01 11.00 21.17
C ARG A 869 -0.16 10.50 20.34
N SER A 870 -1.30 11.18 20.39
CA SER A 870 -2.49 10.88 19.58
C SER A 870 -2.29 11.11 18.08
N LEU A 871 -1.40 12.02 17.66
CA LEU A 871 -1.03 12.18 16.25
C LEU A 871 -0.64 10.86 15.55
N ARG A 872 -0.01 9.92 16.27
CA ARG A 872 0.40 8.61 15.73
C ARG A 872 -0.77 7.64 15.46
N LYS A 873 -1.98 7.99 15.89
CA LYS A 873 -3.20 7.21 15.66
C LYS A 873 -3.90 7.57 14.34
N PHE A 874 -3.60 8.75 13.79
CA PHE A 874 -4.18 9.21 12.52
C PHE A 874 -3.45 8.58 11.34
N GLU A 875 -4.18 8.30 10.26
CA GLU A 875 -3.57 7.86 9.02
C GLU A 875 -2.60 8.91 8.45
N PRO A 876 -1.50 8.52 7.78
CA PRO A 876 -0.52 9.46 7.23
C PRO A 876 -1.10 10.48 6.25
N ALA A 877 -2.25 10.20 5.62
CA ALA A 877 -2.98 11.13 4.77
C ALA A 877 -3.64 12.25 5.60
N VAL A 878 -4.52 11.87 6.51
CA VAL A 878 -5.25 12.77 7.41
C VAL A 878 -4.31 13.59 8.30
N LEU A 879 -3.23 12.95 8.79
CA LEU A 879 -2.21 13.60 9.61
C LEU A 879 -1.56 14.80 8.91
N ARG A 880 -1.42 14.80 7.57
CA ARG A 880 -0.88 15.96 6.83
C ARG A 880 -1.80 17.17 6.93
N SER A 881 -3.10 16.97 6.74
CA SER A 881 -4.11 18.04 6.82
C SER A 881 -4.21 18.60 8.25
N ILE A 882 -4.23 17.72 9.26
CA ILE A 882 -4.21 18.09 10.68
C ILE A 882 -2.93 18.87 11.04
N SER A 883 -1.76 18.43 10.54
CA SER A 883 -0.49 19.13 10.75
C SER A 883 -0.54 20.53 10.12
N GLY A 884 -1.15 20.69 8.94
CA GLY A 884 -1.37 22.00 8.31
C GLY A 884 -2.14 22.98 9.19
N CYS A 885 -3.27 22.55 9.77
CA CYS A 885 -4.04 23.38 10.72
C CYS A 885 -3.22 23.74 11.97
N ARG A 886 -2.52 22.76 12.55
CA ARG A 886 -1.66 22.93 13.73
C ARG A 886 -0.51 23.89 13.47
N ASP A 887 0.13 23.77 12.31
CA ASP A 887 1.28 24.59 11.96
C ASP A 887 0.88 26.05 11.70
N GLY A 888 -0.28 26.28 11.08
CA GLY A 888 -0.81 27.63 10.87
C GLY A 888 -1.15 28.34 12.19
N ASP A 889 -1.82 27.63 13.10
CA ASP A 889 -2.12 28.10 14.45
C ASP A 889 -0.83 28.35 15.27
N ALA A 890 0.16 27.46 15.19
CA ALA A 890 1.45 27.64 15.86
C ALA A 890 2.25 28.83 15.32
N ILE A 891 2.16 29.15 14.03
CA ILE A 891 2.72 30.38 13.44
C ILE A 891 2.05 31.62 14.05
N LEU A 892 0.71 31.67 14.04
CA LEU A 892 -0.05 32.81 14.56
C LEU A 892 0.17 33.03 16.08
N ARG A 893 0.33 31.96 16.86
CA ARG A 893 0.69 32.04 18.29
C ARG A 893 2.15 32.43 18.54
N SER A 894 3.03 32.33 17.54
CA SER A 894 4.47 32.62 17.68
C SER A 894 4.84 34.07 17.38
N VAL A 895 3.96 34.84 16.73
CA VAL A 895 4.24 36.24 16.33
C VAL A 895 3.71 37.25 17.36
N PRO A 896 4.46 38.31 17.71
CA PRO A 896 4.00 39.30 18.70
C PRO A 896 2.79 40.14 18.26
N ASN A 897 2.60 40.31 16.95
CA ASN A 897 1.45 41.02 16.38
C ASN A 897 1.05 40.41 15.03
N VAL A 898 -0.17 39.90 14.95
CA VAL A 898 -0.70 39.22 13.76
C VAL A 898 -0.91 40.18 12.58
N SER A 899 -1.30 41.43 12.82
CA SER A 899 -1.54 42.43 11.77
C SER A 899 -0.23 42.82 11.06
N HIS A 900 0.83 43.11 11.81
CA HIS A 900 2.15 43.39 11.24
C HIS A 900 2.67 42.19 10.44
N PHE A 901 2.57 40.98 11.00
CA PHE A 901 2.91 39.72 10.32
C PHE A 901 2.15 39.56 8.99
N GLN A 902 0.83 39.80 8.97
CA GLN A 902 0.00 39.69 7.77
C GLN A 902 0.41 40.67 6.68
N THR A 903 0.65 41.94 7.02
CA THR A 903 1.09 42.97 6.06
C THR A 903 2.47 42.64 5.47
N VAL A 904 3.44 42.27 6.31
CA VAL A 904 4.79 41.89 5.85
C VAL A 904 4.74 40.62 5.00
N LEU A 905 3.94 39.62 5.39
CA LEU A 905 3.78 38.39 4.60
C LEU A 905 3.08 38.64 3.26
N ARG A 906 2.12 39.58 3.18
CA ARG A 906 1.55 40.02 1.89
C ARG A 906 2.62 40.66 1.00
N ALA A 907 3.49 41.52 1.55
CA ALA A 907 4.60 42.13 0.82
C ALA A 907 5.63 41.10 0.33
N VAL A 908 6.08 40.18 1.20
CA VAL A 908 7.03 39.10 0.84
C VAL A 908 6.42 38.15 -0.21
N LYS A 909 5.13 37.81 -0.11
CA LYS A 909 4.44 37.00 -1.14
C LYS A 909 4.38 37.72 -2.48
N LEU A 910 4.07 39.03 -2.51
CA LEU A 910 4.05 39.83 -3.74
C LEU A 910 5.45 39.95 -4.35
N TRP A 911 6.46 40.23 -3.54
CA TRP A 911 7.87 40.26 -3.93
C TRP A 911 8.32 38.93 -4.54
N ALA A 912 8.12 37.82 -3.82
CA ALA A 912 8.51 36.49 -4.28
C ALA A 912 7.81 36.12 -5.59
N LYS A 913 6.52 36.45 -5.76
CA LYS A 913 5.82 36.27 -7.04
C LYS A 913 6.44 37.10 -8.17
N ARG A 914 6.69 38.40 -7.94
CA ARG A 914 7.28 39.32 -8.94
C ARG A 914 8.70 38.92 -9.35
N ARG A 915 9.55 38.52 -8.40
CA ARG A 915 10.94 38.07 -8.66
C ARG A 915 11.04 36.64 -9.19
N GLY A 916 9.94 35.89 -9.23
CA GLY A 916 9.90 34.52 -9.75
C GLY A 916 10.39 33.47 -8.76
N LEU A 917 10.25 33.71 -7.46
CA LEU A 917 10.71 32.89 -6.34
C LEU A 917 9.55 32.16 -5.60
N TYR A 918 8.35 32.14 -6.18
CA TYR A 918 7.14 31.59 -5.55
C TYR A 918 6.65 30.34 -6.29
N SER A 919 7.27 29.17 -6.03
CA SER A 919 6.74 27.85 -6.40
C SER A 919 7.60 26.72 -5.80
N ASN A 920 7.02 25.96 -4.85
CA ASN A 920 7.69 24.77 -4.30
C ASN A 920 7.77 23.60 -5.30
N ALA A 921 6.90 23.55 -6.31
CA ALA A 921 6.91 22.50 -7.32
C ALA A 921 8.19 22.51 -8.16
N VAL A 922 8.76 23.69 -8.41
CA VAL A 922 9.97 23.88 -9.22
C VAL A 922 11.22 24.20 -8.38
N GLY A 923 11.16 24.04 -7.06
CA GLY A 923 12.33 24.20 -6.17
C GLY A 923 12.60 25.62 -5.65
N PHE A 924 11.63 26.52 -5.72
CA PHE A 924 11.62 27.74 -4.90
C PHE A 924 10.75 27.52 -3.64
N LEU A 925 10.39 28.59 -2.93
CA LEU A 925 9.58 28.50 -1.72
C LEU A 925 8.07 28.59 -2.02
N GLY A 926 7.29 27.75 -1.34
CA GLY A 926 5.84 27.86 -1.28
C GLY A 926 5.37 28.83 -0.19
N GLY A 927 4.08 29.21 -0.23
CA GLY A 927 3.50 30.18 0.71
C GLY A 927 3.72 29.85 2.19
N PHE A 928 3.67 28.57 2.56
CA PHE A 928 3.95 28.12 3.94
C PHE A 928 5.39 28.44 4.38
N SER A 929 6.39 28.16 3.55
CA SER A 929 7.79 28.45 3.87
C SER A 929 8.01 29.95 4.07
N TRP A 930 7.42 30.79 3.20
CA TRP A 930 7.43 32.25 3.38
C TRP A 930 6.77 32.68 4.70
N SER A 931 5.66 32.05 5.11
CA SER A 931 5.02 32.32 6.41
C SER A 931 5.95 32.01 7.59
N VAL A 932 6.69 30.90 7.57
CA VAL A 932 7.66 30.55 8.63
C VAL A 932 8.81 31.55 8.67
N LEU A 933 9.34 31.97 7.51
CA LEU A 933 10.42 32.97 7.43
C LEU A 933 9.97 34.32 8.02
N VAL A 934 8.81 34.83 7.62
CA VAL A 934 8.29 36.11 8.17
C VAL A 934 7.98 35.99 9.66
N ALA A 935 7.40 34.87 10.10
CA ALA A 935 7.10 34.64 11.52
C ALA A 935 8.38 34.60 12.38
N TYR A 936 9.48 34.04 11.87
CA TYR A 936 10.77 34.04 12.55
C TYR A 936 11.31 35.47 12.74
N VAL A 937 11.23 36.32 11.71
CA VAL A 937 11.66 37.72 11.81
C VAL A 937 10.78 38.50 12.79
N CYS A 938 9.44 38.43 12.66
CA CYS A 938 8.53 39.08 13.59
C CYS A 938 8.74 38.65 15.05
N LYS A 939 9.08 37.37 15.29
CA LYS A 939 9.32 36.83 16.63
C LYS A 939 10.63 37.31 17.25
N ASN A 940 11.71 37.41 16.46
CA ASN A 940 13.04 37.75 16.95
C ASN A 940 13.37 39.26 16.85
N SER A 941 12.50 40.05 16.21
CA SER A 941 12.70 41.48 16.01
C SER A 941 12.85 42.26 17.31
N LYS A 942 13.92 43.07 17.37
CA LYS A 942 14.20 43.96 18.51
C LYS A 942 13.15 45.07 18.67
N LEU A 943 12.34 45.33 17.65
CA LEU A 943 11.23 46.30 17.68
C LEU A 943 10.20 45.98 18.78
N TYR A 944 10.07 44.71 19.18
CA TYR A 944 9.18 44.26 20.25
C TYR A 944 9.85 44.09 21.61
N ALA A 945 11.18 44.25 21.70
CA ALA A 945 11.96 43.95 22.91
C ALA A 945 12.02 45.10 23.93
N LYS A 946 11.38 46.25 23.65
CA LYS A 946 11.29 47.40 24.56
C LYS A 946 9.87 47.92 24.65
N SER A 947 9.35 48.04 25.87
CA SER A 947 8.07 48.71 26.14
C SER A 947 8.11 50.16 25.66
N ALA A 948 7.39 50.47 24.57
CA ALA A 948 6.82 51.77 24.15
C ALA A 948 7.64 53.08 24.29
N ALA A 949 8.94 53.01 24.60
CA ALA A 949 9.77 54.15 24.98
C ALA A 949 10.82 54.49 23.91
N ALA A 950 10.37 54.55 22.65
CA ALA A 950 11.08 55.18 21.54
C ALA A 950 10.11 55.50 20.37
N ALA A 951 8.91 56.02 20.68
CA ALA A 951 8.02 56.63 19.67
C ALA A 951 8.50 58.03 19.22
N SER A 952 9.81 58.31 19.35
CA SER A 952 10.40 59.63 19.21
C SER A 952 11.87 59.52 18.80
N GLY A 953 12.14 59.80 17.53
CA GLY A 953 13.48 60.13 17.01
C GLY A 953 14.28 58.99 16.35
N ASP A 954 13.78 58.39 15.26
CA ASP A 954 14.49 58.44 13.94
C ASP A 954 13.73 57.75 12.79
N GLY A 955 13.48 58.50 11.70
CA GLY A 955 13.15 57.98 10.35
C GLY A 955 11.67 57.66 10.01
N ASP A 956 11.26 58.05 8.79
CA ASP A 956 9.92 57.96 8.15
C ASP A 956 9.23 56.58 8.08
N LEU A 957 9.85 55.49 8.56
CA LEU A 957 9.39 54.11 8.31
C LEU A 957 8.41 53.59 9.37
N SER A 958 7.30 53.01 8.91
CA SER A 958 6.34 52.23 9.72
C SER A 958 6.95 50.93 10.27
N ILE A 959 6.26 50.27 11.21
CA ILE A 959 6.73 49.02 11.82
C ILE A 959 6.82 47.91 10.77
N GLU A 960 5.85 47.83 9.87
CA GLU A 960 5.79 46.85 8.79
C GLU A 960 6.89 47.05 7.75
N GLU A 961 7.20 48.30 7.42
CA GLU A 961 8.34 48.63 6.56
C GLU A 961 9.66 48.24 7.22
N ARG A 962 9.86 48.55 8.51
CA ARG A 962 11.07 48.15 9.25
C ARG A 962 11.23 46.63 9.36
N LEU A 963 10.14 45.89 9.59
CA LEU A 963 10.15 44.42 9.60
C LEU A 963 10.43 43.82 8.21
N LEU A 964 9.99 44.48 7.13
CA LEU A 964 10.29 44.05 5.77
C LEU A 964 11.78 44.27 5.43
N ALA A 965 12.38 45.35 5.89
CA ALA A 965 13.83 45.56 5.79
C ALA A 965 14.62 44.55 6.65
N GLU A 966 14.24 44.35 7.91
CA GLU A 966 14.86 43.35 8.81
C GLU A 966 14.74 41.93 8.26
N PHE A 967 13.66 41.62 7.52
CA PHE A 967 13.51 40.33 6.83
C PHE A 967 14.59 40.10 5.76
N PHE A 968 14.88 41.11 4.93
CA PHE A 968 15.93 40.99 3.93
C PHE A 968 17.33 41.01 4.56
N GLU A 969 17.56 41.82 5.60
CA GLU A 969 18.81 41.82 6.38
C GLU A 969 19.10 40.44 7.00
N VAL A 970 18.12 39.83 7.68
CA VAL A 970 18.28 38.52 8.32
C VAL A 970 18.60 37.44 7.31
N TYR A 971 17.87 37.35 6.18
CA TYR A 971 18.05 36.27 5.22
C TYR A 971 19.17 36.47 4.20
N ASN A 972 19.66 37.70 4.04
CA ASN A 972 20.94 37.96 3.38
C ASN A 972 22.13 37.37 4.19
N HIS A 973 22.08 37.48 5.52
CA HIS A 973 23.18 37.04 6.40
C HIS A 973 22.97 35.64 7.02
N TRP A 974 21.89 34.93 6.68
CA TRP A 974 21.55 33.65 7.29
C TRP A 974 22.51 32.52 6.86
N ASP A 975 23.08 31.79 7.83
CA ASP A 975 23.76 30.53 7.58
C ASP A 975 22.71 29.45 7.25
N TRP A 976 22.53 29.14 5.96
CA TRP A 976 21.61 28.11 5.50
C TRP A 976 22.00 26.66 5.87
N GLN A 977 23.09 26.44 6.61
CA GLN A 977 23.28 25.18 7.35
C GLN A 977 22.43 25.11 8.64
N GLN A 978 22.00 26.25 9.18
CA GLN A 978 21.13 26.33 10.37
C GLN A 978 19.64 26.31 9.99
N PRO A 979 18.81 25.52 10.71
CA PRO A 979 17.37 25.48 10.48
C PRO A 979 16.68 26.79 10.91
N VAL A 980 15.87 27.37 10.03
CA VAL A 980 14.91 28.40 10.43
C VAL A 980 13.74 27.72 11.15
N ALA A 981 13.61 28.01 12.43
CA ALA A 981 12.68 27.35 13.33
C ALA A 981 12.06 28.34 14.32
N ILE A 982 10.72 28.33 14.45
CA ILE A 982 9.97 29.26 15.30
C ILE A 982 9.51 28.66 16.65
N THR A 983 9.64 27.35 16.87
CA THR A 983 9.25 26.70 18.15
C THR A 983 10.45 25.99 18.81
N PRO A 984 10.45 25.80 20.14
CA PRO A 984 11.53 25.08 20.85
C PRO A 984 11.70 23.61 20.43
N GLY A 985 10.67 23.03 19.80
CA GLY A 985 10.72 21.69 19.22
C GLY A 985 11.37 21.69 17.85
N SER A 986 10.94 22.57 16.94
CA SER A 986 11.50 22.66 15.58
C SER A 986 12.96 23.12 15.60
N ALA A 987 13.39 23.91 16.58
CA ALA A 987 14.80 24.29 16.78
C ALA A 987 15.73 23.11 17.10
N ARG A 988 15.20 21.93 17.44
CA ARG A 988 15.99 20.69 17.65
C ARG A 988 16.13 19.86 16.38
N TYR A 989 15.50 20.27 15.27
CA TYR A 989 15.62 19.61 13.99
C TYR A 989 17.08 19.64 13.53
N LYS A 990 17.64 18.46 13.26
CA LYS A 990 18.97 18.33 12.68
C LYS A 990 18.80 18.08 11.18
N PRO A 991 19.31 18.94 10.28
CA PRO A 991 19.33 18.66 8.84
C PRO A 991 19.93 17.27 8.59
N GLY A 992 19.09 16.36 8.08
CA GLY A 992 19.40 14.93 8.06
C GLY A 992 20.24 14.49 6.86
N HIS A 993 20.35 15.34 5.84
CA HIS A 993 20.90 15.02 4.55
C HIS A 993 21.76 16.16 3.98
N LYS A 994 22.81 15.82 3.22
CA LYS A 994 23.62 16.78 2.42
C LYS A 994 22.82 17.53 1.33
N SER A 995 21.56 17.14 1.10
CA SER A 995 20.63 17.76 0.16
C SER A 995 19.71 18.82 0.78
N ASP A 996 19.64 18.95 2.12
CA ASP A 996 18.89 20.05 2.74
C ASP A 996 19.66 21.37 2.53
N LYS A 997 19.31 22.11 1.48
CA LYS A 997 19.98 23.37 1.08
C LYS A 997 19.48 24.61 1.82
N MET A 998 18.23 24.57 2.27
CA MET A 998 17.54 25.68 2.91
C MET A 998 16.56 25.10 3.94
N PRO A 999 17.02 24.70 5.14
CA PRO A 999 16.18 24.02 6.12
C PRO A 999 15.19 25.00 6.79
N ILE A 1000 13.94 24.99 6.32
CA ILE A 1000 12.83 25.76 6.91
C ILE A 1000 11.89 24.76 7.58
N VAL A 1001 11.75 24.80 8.90
CA VAL A 1001 11.18 23.68 9.66
C VAL A 1001 9.73 23.98 10.07
N THR A 1002 8.84 23.00 9.87
CA THR A 1002 7.45 23.09 10.37
C THR A 1002 7.44 23.30 11.89
N PRO A 1003 6.55 24.15 12.44
CA PRO A 1003 6.54 24.51 13.85
C PRO A 1003 6.02 23.41 14.78
N THR A 1004 5.22 22.45 14.31
CA THR A 1004 4.67 21.35 15.12
C THR A 1004 5.14 19.97 14.67
N PRO A 1005 5.10 18.94 15.56
CA PRO A 1005 5.43 17.57 15.17
C PRO A 1005 4.40 16.98 14.18
N PRO A 1006 4.83 16.15 13.21
CA PRO A 1006 6.22 15.80 12.90
C PRO A 1006 6.99 16.94 12.23
N PHE A 1007 8.17 17.27 12.76
CA PHE A 1007 9.02 18.34 12.22
C PHE A 1007 9.61 17.95 10.86
N ASN A 1008 9.34 18.75 9.83
CA ASN A 1008 9.77 18.51 8.45
C ASN A 1008 10.39 19.77 7.83
N ASN A 1009 11.34 19.60 6.91
CA ASN A 1009 11.82 20.68 6.06
C ASN A 1009 10.77 21.01 4.96
N SER A 1010 10.13 22.17 5.04
CA SER A 1010 9.14 22.64 4.06
C SER A 1010 9.76 23.11 2.74
N ALA A 1011 11.08 23.29 2.69
CA ALA A 1011 11.85 23.75 1.53
C ALA A 1011 12.81 22.66 0.98
N ARG A 1012 12.46 21.38 1.20
CA ARG A 1012 13.23 20.20 0.72
C ARG A 1012 13.47 20.14 -0.80
N ASN A 1013 12.70 20.89 -1.59
CA ASN A 1013 12.80 20.92 -3.05
C ASN A 1013 13.83 21.97 -3.53
N VAL A 1014 14.44 22.76 -2.63
CA VAL A 1014 15.41 23.80 -3.01
C VAL A 1014 16.67 23.16 -3.62
N ALA A 1015 16.92 23.51 -4.88
CA ALA A 1015 18.08 23.10 -5.67
C ALA A 1015 19.25 24.08 -5.46
N ARG A 1016 20.42 23.77 -6.03
CA ARG A 1016 21.60 24.63 -5.90
C ARG A 1016 21.39 25.98 -6.60
N SER A 1017 20.88 25.96 -7.83
CA SER A 1017 20.63 27.15 -8.64
C SER A 1017 19.53 28.01 -8.02
N THR A 1018 18.45 27.39 -7.52
CA THR A 1018 17.36 28.14 -6.88
C THR A 1018 17.75 28.71 -5.52
N LEU A 1019 18.62 28.04 -4.74
CA LEU A 1019 19.24 28.64 -3.56
C LEU A 1019 20.06 29.89 -3.94
N THR A 1020 20.96 29.79 -4.92
CA THR A 1020 21.79 30.91 -5.37
C THR A 1020 20.94 32.09 -5.84
N GLU A 1021 19.89 31.85 -6.62
CA GLU A 1021 18.95 32.89 -7.05
C GLU A 1021 18.24 33.56 -5.87
N MET A 1022 17.78 32.79 -4.87
CA MET A 1022 17.15 33.36 -3.67
C MET A 1022 18.14 34.18 -2.84
N GLN A 1023 19.40 33.74 -2.70
CA GLN A 1023 20.44 34.51 -2.01
C GLN A 1023 20.75 35.82 -2.73
N GLN A 1024 20.84 35.81 -4.06
CA GLN A 1024 21.04 37.02 -4.87
C GLN A 1024 19.86 38.00 -4.73
N GLU A 1025 18.62 37.50 -4.69
CA GLU A 1025 17.44 38.33 -4.50
C GLU A 1025 17.29 38.85 -3.06
N PHE A 1026 17.70 38.09 -2.04
CA PHE A 1026 17.80 38.61 -0.66
C PHE A 1026 18.84 39.73 -0.57
N PHE A 1027 20.04 39.55 -1.16
CA PHE A 1027 21.07 40.58 -1.21
C PHE A 1027 20.57 41.85 -1.93
N ARG A 1028 19.97 41.68 -3.11
CA ARG A 1028 19.39 42.78 -3.90
C ARG A 1028 18.30 43.53 -3.13
N ALA A 1029 17.40 42.81 -2.47
CA ALA A 1029 16.32 43.42 -1.70
C ALA A 1029 16.86 44.15 -0.47
N PHE A 1030 17.85 43.56 0.22
CA PHE A 1030 18.56 44.19 1.33
C PHE A 1030 19.19 45.53 0.89
N ASP A 1031 20.00 45.53 -0.18
CA ASP A 1031 20.65 46.73 -0.73
C ASP A 1031 19.64 47.87 -1.02
N ILE A 1032 18.51 47.54 -1.66
CA ILE A 1032 17.41 48.50 -1.89
C ILE A 1032 16.85 49.04 -0.56
N THR A 1033 16.60 48.17 0.44
CA THR A 1033 16.04 48.60 1.73
C THR A 1033 17.01 49.39 2.62
N GLN A 1034 18.30 49.48 2.29
CA GLN A 1034 19.24 50.36 2.99
C GLN A 1034 19.21 51.82 2.51
N ALA A 1035 18.51 52.12 1.40
CA ALA A 1035 18.35 53.49 0.92
C ALA A 1035 17.37 54.29 1.81
N SER A 1036 17.71 55.54 2.13
CA SER A 1036 16.99 56.37 3.12
C SER A 1036 15.52 56.69 2.80
N GLN A 1037 15.01 56.34 1.61
CA GLN A 1037 13.61 56.50 1.19
C GLN A 1037 13.12 55.30 0.33
N TRP A 1038 13.55 54.08 0.65
CA TRP A 1038 13.15 52.89 -0.12
C TRP A 1038 11.63 52.60 -0.08
N ASN A 1039 10.92 53.09 0.93
CA ASN A 1039 9.45 52.99 1.03
C ASN A 1039 8.70 53.98 0.12
N SER A 1040 9.41 54.85 -0.61
CA SER A 1040 8.84 55.66 -1.69
C SER A 1040 8.24 54.77 -2.79
N GLU A 1041 7.33 55.32 -3.60
CA GLU A 1041 6.76 54.58 -4.73
C GLU A 1041 7.85 54.08 -5.70
N ALA A 1042 8.92 54.85 -5.89
CA ALA A 1042 10.08 54.43 -6.68
C ALA A 1042 10.79 53.23 -6.05
N GLY A 1043 11.18 53.30 -4.78
CA GLY A 1043 11.88 52.20 -4.10
C GLY A 1043 11.04 50.93 -3.93
N LEU A 1044 9.72 51.06 -3.72
CA LEU A 1044 8.78 49.93 -3.73
C LEU A 1044 8.63 49.31 -5.12
N ASN A 1045 8.57 50.14 -6.18
CA ASN A 1045 8.57 49.66 -7.56
C ASN A 1045 9.89 48.98 -7.93
N ASP A 1046 11.03 49.47 -7.46
CA ASP A 1046 12.32 48.82 -7.66
C ASP A 1046 12.37 47.48 -6.92
N LEU A 1047 12.05 47.45 -5.62
CA LEU A 1047 12.01 46.22 -4.81
C LEU A 1047 11.14 45.13 -5.48
N LEU A 1048 9.94 45.52 -5.92
CA LEU A 1048 8.92 44.66 -6.52
C LEU A 1048 8.97 44.61 -8.06
N GLN A 1049 10.04 45.13 -8.68
CA GLN A 1049 10.20 45.08 -10.13
C GLN A 1049 10.15 43.61 -10.56
N PRO A 1050 9.36 43.21 -11.57
CA PRO A 1050 9.27 41.79 -11.89
C PRO A 1050 10.50 41.30 -12.68
N THR A 1051 10.79 39.99 -12.60
CA THR A 1051 12.06 39.41 -13.10
C THR A 1051 12.25 39.53 -14.61
N ASN A 1052 13.47 39.83 -15.07
CA ASN A 1052 13.85 39.88 -16.48
C ASN A 1052 14.19 38.50 -17.08
N PHE A 1053 13.80 37.42 -16.42
CA PHE A 1053 14.10 36.01 -16.75
C PHE A 1053 14.37 35.71 -18.23
N PHE A 1054 13.46 36.09 -19.16
CA PHE A 1054 13.57 35.83 -20.61
C PHE A 1054 14.64 36.65 -21.36
N LYS A 1055 15.39 37.50 -20.66
CA LYS A 1055 16.52 38.30 -21.16
C LYS A 1055 17.83 37.92 -20.47
N ASP A 1056 17.78 37.49 -19.21
CA ASP A 1056 18.94 37.30 -18.35
C ASP A 1056 19.86 36.17 -18.86
N TYR A 1057 19.29 35.07 -19.37
CA TYR A 1057 20.05 33.91 -19.86
C TYR A 1057 20.33 33.96 -21.36
N HIS A 1058 21.49 33.43 -21.78
CA HIS A 1058 21.85 33.26 -23.19
C HIS A 1058 21.11 32.08 -23.84
N TYR A 1059 20.83 31.04 -23.06
CA TYR A 1059 20.11 29.84 -23.47
C TYR A 1059 18.97 29.53 -22.50
N TYR A 1060 17.96 28.82 -23.01
CA TYR A 1060 16.83 28.33 -22.25
C TYR A 1060 16.53 26.90 -22.67
N LEU A 1061 16.06 26.09 -21.74
CA LEU A 1061 15.39 24.84 -22.03
C LEU A 1061 13.89 25.11 -22.08
N MET A 1062 13.25 24.75 -23.18
CA MET A 1062 11.81 24.77 -23.35
C MET A 1062 11.30 23.33 -23.20
N VAL A 1063 10.45 23.10 -22.21
CA VAL A 1063 9.88 21.78 -21.91
C VAL A 1063 8.38 21.85 -22.20
N GLU A 1064 7.88 21.06 -23.14
CA GLU A 1064 6.50 21.15 -23.58
C GLU A 1064 5.79 19.81 -23.52
N VAL A 1065 4.53 19.80 -23.08
CA VAL A 1065 3.59 18.68 -23.26
C VAL A 1065 2.57 19.03 -24.33
N HIS A 1066 2.36 18.10 -25.26
CA HIS A 1066 1.44 18.23 -26.39
C HIS A 1066 0.35 17.17 -26.25
N SER A 1067 -0.91 17.56 -26.47
CA SER A 1067 -2.08 16.68 -26.28
C SER A 1067 -3.01 16.68 -27.50
N LEU A 1068 -3.48 15.48 -27.91
CA LEU A 1068 -4.27 15.27 -29.13
C LEU A 1068 -5.77 15.59 -28.97
N SER A 1069 -6.36 15.36 -27.78
CA SER A 1069 -7.82 15.22 -27.66
C SER A 1069 -8.59 16.54 -27.68
N SER A 1070 -9.32 16.78 -28.76
CA SER A 1070 -10.54 17.61 -28.76
C SER A 1070 -11.73 16.81 -28.22
N ASP A 1071 -11.94 16.81 -26.91
CA ASP A 1071 -13.22 16.35 -26.33
C ASP A 1071 -14.26 17.47 -26.52
N GLU A 1072 -15.10 17.37 -27.56
CA GLU A 1072 -16.10 18.41 -27.93
C GLU A 1072 -17.07 18.79 -26.80
N VAL A 1073 -17.17 17.95 -25.76
CA VAL A 1073 -18.09 18.09 -24.62
C VAL A 1073 -17.53 19.01 -23.51
N THR A 1074 -16.23 19.30 -23.46
CA THR A 1074 -15.63 20.13 -22.39
C THR A 1074 -14.70 21.22 -22.90
N LYS A 1075 -14.78 22.42 -22.32
CA LYS A 1075 -13.93 23.57 -22.68
C LYS A 1075 -12.44 23.39 -22.32
N TRP A 1076 -12.05 22.30 -21.68
CA TRP A 1076 -10.68 22.01 -21.26
C TRP A 1076 -10.47 20.48 -21.16
N PRO A 1077 -9.52 19.88 -21.92
CA PRO A 1077 -9.42 18.42 -21.98
C PRO A 1077 -8.80 17.81 -20.71
N THR A 1078 -9.41 16.74 -20.22
CA THR A 1078 -8.88 15.97 -19.07
C THR A 1078 -7.48 15.43 -19.35
N ASN A 1079 -7.22 14.93 -20.56
CA ASN A 1079 -5.92 14.40 -20.97
C ASN A 1079 -4.80 15.46 -20.96
N PHE A 1080 -5.13 16.69 -21.39
CA PHE A 1080 -4.20 17.82 -21.33
C PHE A 1080 -3.89 18.18 -19.87
N SER A 1081 -4.92 18.27 -19.04
CA SER A 1081 -4.81 18.55 -17.59
C SER A 1081 -3.85 17.59 -16.89
N LEU A 1082 -3.99 16.29 -17.15
CA LEU A 1082 -3.14 15.23 -16.58
C LEU A 1082 -1.68 15.38 -17.02
N SER A 1083 -1.43 15.63 -18.32
CA SER A 1083 -0.07 15.82 -18.84
C SER A 1083 0.58 17.09 -18.32
N LEU A 1084 -0.19 18.16 -18.14
CA LEU A 1084 0.28 19.43 -17.57
C LEU A 1084 0.67 19.27 -16.10
N GLY A 1085 -0.20 18.67 -15.28
CA GLY A 1085 0.10 18.40 -13.87
C GLY A 1085 1.29 17.44 -13.69
N TRP A 1086 1.47 16.49 -14.62
CA TRP A 1086 2.68 15.66 -14.65
C TRP A 1086 3.93 16.53 -14.84
N LEU A 1087 3.95 17.42 -15.86
CA LEU A 1087 5.08 18.29 -16.15
C LEU A 1087 5.44 19.17 -14.95
N GLU A 1088 4.45 19.84 -14.37
CA GLU A 1088 4.62 20.70 -13.19
C GLU A 1088 5.17 19.92 -11.98
N SER A 1089 4.71 18.69 -11.76
CA SER A 1089 5.18 17.85 -10.66
C SER A 1089 6.60 17.28 -10.84
N ARG A 1090 7.11 17.24 -12.08
CA ARG A 1090 8.38 16.60 -12.42
C ARG A 1090 9.49 17.55 -12.84
N LEU A 1091 9.20 18.82 -13.15
CA LEU A 1091 10.22 19.78 -13.60
C LEU A 1091 11.41 19.89 -12.64
N ILE A 1092 11.19 19.83 -11.31
CA ILE A 1092 12.28 19.85 -10.32
C ILE A 1092 13.23 18.64 -10.41
N ALA A 1093 12.76 17.47 -10.86
CA ALA A 1093 13.65 16.32 -11.08
C ALA A 1093 14.63 16.61 -12.23
N LEU A 1094 14.16 17.22 -13.32
CA LEU A 1094 15.02 17.69 -14.41
C LEU A 1094 16.04 18.74 -13.95
N ILE A 1095 15.67 19.66 -13.05
CA ILE A 1095 16.63 20.62 -12.47
C ILE A 1095 17.71 19.89 -11.65
N PHE A 1096 17.33 18.94 -10.77
CA PHE A 1096 18.32 18.14 -10.03
C PHE A 1096 19.23 17.31 -10.95
N ASP A 1097 18.69 16.76 -12.05
CA ASP A 1097 19.46 15.99 -13.03
C ASP A 1097 20.43 16.86 -13.83
N LEU A 1098 20.03 18.08 -14.21
CA LEU A 1098 20.91 19.08 -14.82
C LEU A 1098 22.04 19.52 -13.87
N GLU A 1099 21.73 19.69 -12.58
CA GLU A 1099 22.68 20.10 -11.55
C GLU A 1099 23.68 19.01 -11.12
N LYS A 1100 23.50 17.75 -11.54
CA LYS A 1100 24.53 16.71 -11.40
C LYS A 1100 25.84 17.13 -12.07
N ASN A 1101 25.77 17.92 -13.13
CA ASN A 1101 26.94 18.62 -13.65
C ASN A 1101 27.18 19.90 -12.83
N PRO A 1102 28.28 20.01 -12.06
CA PRO A 1102 28.54 21.18 -11.22
C PRO A 1102 28.74 22.47 -12.03
N GLN A 1103 29.03 22.40 -13.33
CA GLN A 1103 29.13 23.56 -14.22
C GLN A 1103 27.77 24.03 -14.75
N THR A 1104 26.65 23.33 -14.52
CA THR A 1104 25.32 23.73 -15.02
C THR A 1104 24.57 24.56 -13.99
N TYR A 1105 24.22 25.80 -14.34
CA TYR A 1105 23.21 26.61 -13.66
C TYR A 1105 21.87 26.48 -14.39
N ALA A 1106 20.81 26.15 -13.66
CA ALA A 1106 19.48 25.88 -14.20
C ALA A 1106 18.41 26.59 -13.35
N ARG A 1107 17.92 27.76 -13.81
CA ARG A 1107 16.83 28.49 -13.14
C ARG A 1107 15.49 28.13 -13.78
N PRO A 1108 14.59 27.39 -13.12
CA PRO A 1108 13.23 27.21 -13.63
C PRO A 1108 12.44 28.52 -13.57
N PHE A 1109 11.55 28.74 -14.55
CA PHE A 1109 10.50 29.74 -14.44
C PHE A 1109 9.33 29.15 -13.63
N PRO A 1110 8.75 29.86 -12.65
CA PRO A 1110 7.78 29.29 -11.71
C PRO A 1110 6.35 29.15 -12.25
N GLY A 1111 6.09 29.52 -13.50
CA GLY A 1111 4.77 29.43 -14.14
C GLY A 1111 4.76 28.58 -15.42
N THR A 1112 3.59 28.05 -15.75
CA THR A 1112 3.35 27.23 -16.94
C THR A 1112 2.53 28.03 -17.95
N PHE A 1113 2.89 27.95 -19.23
CA PHE A 1113 2.17 28.62 -20.31
C PHE A 1113 1.27 27.62 -21.04
N VAL A 1114 -0.01 27.94 -21.21
CA VAL A 1114 -0.96 27.12 -21.98
C VAL A 1114 -1.22 27.79 -23.34
N ASN A 1115 -1.22 26.99 -24.41
CA ASN A 1115 -1.48 27.40 -25.79
C ASN A 1115 -0.72 28.67 -26.23
N LEU A 1116 0.56 28.76 -25.87
CA LEU A 1116 1.43 29.92 -26.13
C LEU A 1116 1.37 30.42 -27.59
N HIS A 1117 1.22 29.49 -28.54
CA HIS A 1117 1.10 29.78 -29.96
C HIS A 1117 -0.15 30.61 -30.34
N GLU A 1118 -1.30 30.36 -29.72
CA GLU A 1118 -2.54 31.12 -29.97
C GLU A 1118 -2.41 32.57 -29.50
N VAL A 1119 -1.71 32.78 -28.38
CA VAL A 1119 -1.54 34.12 -27.79
C VAL A 1119 -0.55 34.97 -28.60
N ILE A 1120 0.51 34.37 -29.15
CA ILE A 1120 1.40 35.02 -30.13
C ILE A 1120 0.57 35.50 -31.32
N GLU A 1121 -0.22 34.61 -31.93
CA GLU A 1121 -1.02 34.97 -33.11
C GLU A 1121 -2.06 36.05 -32.83
N LYS A 1122 -2.67 36.03 -31.65
CA LYS A 1122 -3.63 37.06 -31.23
C LYS A 1122 -2.94 38.42 -31.09
N GLU A 1123 -1.79 38.49 -30.42
CA GLU A 1123 -1.01 39.73 -30.33
C GLU A 1123 -0.50 40.23 -31.69
N GLU A 1124 -0.08 39.34 -32.60
CA GLU A 1124 0.35 39.71 -33.95
C GLU A 1124 -0.82 40.22 -34.80
N LYS A 1125 -2.01 39.61 -34.68
CA LYS A 1125 -3.25 40.09 -35.32
C LYS A 1125 -3.67 41.46 -34.78
N ASP A 1126 -3.55 41.68 -33.46
CA ASP A 1126 -3.92 42.95 -32.81
C ASP A 1126 -2.93 44.08 -33.14
N LYS A 1127 -1.62 43.79 -33.22
CA LYS A 1127 -0.59 44.72 -33.72
C LYS A 1127 -0.69 44.95 -35.25
N GLY A 1128 -1.24 43.98 -35.98
CA GLY A 1128 -1.29 43.91 -37.44
C GLY A 1128 -2.37 44.75 -38.15
N LYS A 1129 -2.97 45.76 -37.51
CA LYS A 1129 -3.96 46.66 -38.15
C LYS A 1129 -3.38 47.62 -39.19
N GLY A 1130 -2.07 47.57 -39.47
CA GLY A 1130 -1.40 48.34 -40.54
C GLY A 1130 -0.77 47.43 -41.61
N LYS A 1131 -1.39 47.38 -42.80
CA LYS A 1131 -0.82 46.93 -44.11
C LYS A 1131 0.38 45.95 -44.08
N GLY A 1132 0.14 44.67 -43.76
CA GLY A 1132 1.19 43.63 -43.76
C GLY A 1132 0.76 42.22 -44.16
N LYS A 1133 -0.41 42.03 -44.80
CA LYS A 1133 -1.07 40.71 -44.96
C LYS A 1133 -0.38 39.69 -45.89
N GLN A 1134 0.70 40.01 -46.60
CA GLN A 1134 1.26 39.15 -47.67
C GLN A 1134 2.69 38.61 -47.46
N GLN A 1135 3.41 38.96 -46.39
CA GLN A 1135 4.78 38.44 -46.17
C GLN A 1135 4.95 37.44 -45.01
N LEU A 1136 3.97 37.29 -44.10
CA LEU A 1136 4.11 36.37 -42.95
C LEU A 1136 3.78 34.89 -43.23
N GLN A 1137 3.04 34.58 -44.31
CA GLN A 1137 2.70 33.18 -44.65
C GLN A 1137 3.90 32.38 -45.21
N ALA A 1138 5.01 33.03 -45.57
CA ALA A 1138 6.13 32.39 -46.27
C ALA A 1138 7.27 31.87 -45.35
N LYS A 1139 7.08 31.81 -44.03
CA LYS A 1139 8.15 31.41 -43.08
C LYS A 1139 7.74 30.55 -41.88
N GLN A 1140 6.56 29.93 -41.91
CA GLN A 1140 6.27 28.81 -41.03
C GLN A 1140 6.79 27.52 -41.69
N THR A 1141 7.70 26.83 -41.01
CA THR A 1141 8.23 25.53 -41.43
C THR A 1141 7.12 24.49 -41.46
N ARG A 1142 7.19 23.57 -42.43
CA ARG A 1142 6.17 22.52 -42.66
C ARG A 1142 5.88 21.69 -41.40
N GLU A 1143 6.92 21.31 -40.66
CA GLU A 1143 6.82 20.63 -39.35
C GLU A 1143 5.97 21.41 -38.33
N THR A 1144 6.03 22.73 -38.34
CA THR A 1144 5.30 23.59 -37.38
C THR A 1144 3.81 23.65 -37.69
N LEU A 1145 3.43 23.50 -38.96
CA LEU A 1145 2.04 23.37 -39.39
C LEU A 1145 1.51 21.94 -39.13
N GLU A 1146 2.32 20.91 -39.38
CA GLU A 1146 1.98 19.50 -39.13
C GLU A 1146 1.85 19.18 -37.61
N LEU A 1147 2.67 19.79 -36.74
CA LEU A 1147 2.48 19.70 -35.28
C LEU A 1147 1.19 20.37 -34.81
N ARG A 1148 0.83 21.53 -35.40
CA ARG A 1148 -0.39 22.29 -35.06
C ARG A 1148 -1.68 21.62 -35.52
N SER A 1149 -1.66 20.90 -36.66
CA SER A 1149 -2.83 20.12 -37.10
C SER A 1149 -3.07 18.89 -36.22
N ASN A 1150 -2.03 18.38 -35.57
CA ASN A 1150 -2.09 17.13 -34.81
C ASN A 1150 -2.34 17.37 -33.30
N PHE A 1151 -1.78 18.44 -32.71
CA PHE A 1151 -1.85 18.70 -31.26
C PHE A 1151 -2.51 20.05 -30.93
N PRO A 1152 -3.83 20.10 -30.67
CA PRO A 1152 -4.55 21.34 -30.36
C PRO A 1152 -4.25 21.94 -28.99
N PHE A 1153 -3.67 21.19 -28.04
CA PHE A 1153 -3.36 21.68 -26.69
C PHE A 1153 -1.87 21.54 -26.34
N LEU A 1154 -1.29 22.65 -25.88
CA LEU A 1154 0.14 22.80 -25.62
C LEU A 1154 0.38 23.39 -24.22
N GLY A 1155 1.24 22.77 -23.43
CA GLY A 1155 1.67 23.25 -22.11
C GLY A 1155 3.18 23.40 -22.06
N THR A 1156 3.69 24.60 -21.80
CA THR A 1156 5.12 24.94 -21.93
C THR A 1156 5.70 25.47 -20.60
N CYS A 1157 6.81 24.90 -20.16
CA CYS A 1157 7.66 25.39 -19.08
C CYS A 1157 9.02 25.85 -19.65
N PHE A 1158 9.69 26.78 -18.94
CA PHE A 1158 11.01 27.29 -19.32
C PHE A 1158 12.02 27.15 -18.18
N VAL A 1159 13.28 26.89 -18.53
CA VAL A 1159 14.43 26.89 -17.62
C VAL A 1159 15.54 27.73 -18.22
N GLY A 1160 16.01 28.77 -17.54
CA GLY A 1160 17.19 29.56 -17.92
C GLY A 1160 18.47 28.75 -17.69
N LEU A 1161 19.36 28.73 -18.68
CA LEU A 1161 20.57 27.92 -18.67
C LEU A 1161 21.83 28.79 -18.81
N GLN A 1162 22.82 28.52 -17.96
CA GLN A 1162 24.14 29.13 -18.01
C GLN A 1162 25.21 28.12 -17.58
N LYS A 1163 26.40 28.18 -18.20
CA LYS A 1163 27.56 27.42 -17.74
C LYS A 1163 28.35 28.27 -16.73
N LEU A 1164 28.62 27.72 -15.56
CA LEU A 1164 29.40 28.34 -14.49
C LEU A 1164 30.91 28.24 -14.81
N PRO A 1165 31.72 29.24 -14.39
CA PRO A 1165 33.17 29.20 -14.53
C PRO A 1165 33.80 27.95 -13.92
N GLY A 1166 34.76 27.37 -14.64
CA GLY A 1166 35.50 26.17 -14.24
C GLY A 1166 37.00 26.44 -14.06
N GLY A 1167 37.37 27.55 -13.43
CA GLY A 1167 38.74 28.05 -13.34
C GLY A 1167 38.82 29.54 -13.64
N GLU A 1168 40.02 30.12 -13.56
CA GLU A 1168 40.27 31.50 -13.98
C GLU A 1168 40.05 31.65 -15.49
N PHE A 1169 39.05 32.44 -15.88
CA PHE A 1169 38.88 32.87 -17.27
C PHE A 1169 39.88 33.97 -17.61
N THR A 1170 40.42 33.91 -18.82
CA THR A 1170 41.14 35.05 -19.39
C THR A 1170 40.16 36.13 -19.84
N LYS A 1171 40.54 37.41 -19.75
CA LYS A 1171 39.71 38.56 -20.20
C LYS A 1171 39.30 38.51 -21.69
N ALA A 1172 39.84 37.60 -22.48
CA ALA A 1172 39.41 37.36 -23.85
C ALA A 1172 38.12 36.53 -23.94
N GLU A 1173 37.87 35.64 -22.97
CA GLU A 1173 36.74 34.70 -22.98
C GLU A 1173 35.43 35.35 -22.50
N GLU A 1174 35.49 36.50 -21.83
CA GLU A 1174 34.31 37.29 -21.40
C GLU A 1174 33.58 37.97 -22.58
N ALA A 1175 34.21 38.08 -23.75
CA ALA A 1175 33.66 38.76 -24.92
C ALA A 1175 32.84 37.83 -25.86
N GLU A 1176 33.03 36.51 -25.77
CA GLU A 1176 32.22 35.54 -26.52
C GLU A 1176 31.02 35.06 -25.71
N ALA A 1177 29.97 34.59 -26.39
CA ALA A 1177 28.80 34.04 -25.69
C ALA A 1177 29.21 32.78 -24.92
N PRO A 1178 28.93 32.67 -23.61
CA PRO A 1178 29.36 31.53 -22.81
C PRO A 1178 28.83 30.22 -23.43
N PRO A 1179 29.62 29.13 -23.43
CA PRO A 1179 29.23 27.88 -24.08
C PRO A 1179 27.98 27.28 -23.42
N MET A 1180 27.16 26.60 -24.24
CA MET A 1180 25.95 25.92 -23.77
C MET A 1180 26.32 24.80 -22.77
N PRO A 1181 25.58 24.64 -21.65
CA PRO A 1181 25.72 23.47 -20.78
C PRO A 1181 25.47 22.15 -21.52
N GLU A 1182 25.96 21.04 -20.98
CA GLU A 1182 25.67 19.71 -21.50
C GLU A 1182 24.28 19.24 -21.06
N LEU A 1183 23.44 18.86 -22.03
CA LEU A 1183 22.01 18.59 -21.78
C LEU A 1183 21.58 17.13 -22.07
N ASN A 1184 22.34 16.38 -22.86
CA ASN A 1184 21.84 15.18 -23.54
C ASN A 1184 21.30 14.08 -22.60
N GLY A 1185 21.99 13.77 -21.50
CA GLY A 1185 21.51 12.78 -20.52
C GLY A 1185 20.19 13.21 -19.86
N PRO A 1186 20.18 14.31 -19.09
CA PRO A 1186 18.98 14.79 -18.38
C PRO A 1186 17.74 14.99 -19.28
N THR A 1187 17.91 15.47 -20.52
CA THR A 1187 16.77 15.70 -21.41
C THR A 1187 16.19 14.40 -21.99
N VAL A 1188 17.03 13.40 -22.28
CA VAL A 1188 16.60 12.06 -22.71
C VAL A 1188 15.95 11.30 -21.56
N ASP A 1189 16.54 11.35 -20.36
CA ASP A 1189 15.99 10.70 -19.16
C ASP A 1189 14.61 11.27 -18.81
N PHE A 1190 14.43 12.59 -18.87
CA PHE A 1190 13.14 13.23 -18.62
C PHE A 1190 12.07 12.85 -19.66
N LYS A 1191 12.45 12.72 -20.93
CA LYS A 1191 11.53 12.23 -21.97
C LYS A 1191 11.15 10.76 -21.75
N SER A 1192 12.12 9.90 -21.43
CA SER A 1192 11.90 8.50 -21.07
C SER A 1192 11.02 8.34 -19.82
N LEU A 1193 11.11 9.28 -18.88
CA LEU A 1193 10.25 9.32 -17.70
C LEU A 1193 8.78 9.60 -18.05
N PHE A 1194 8.52 10.50 -19.01
CA PHE A 1194 7.18 10.74 -19.53
C PHE A 1194 6.67 9.55 -20.33
N ASP A 1195 7.47 9.05 -21.28
CA ASP A 1195 7.07 7.94 -22.17
C ASP A 1195 6.86 6.61 -21.42
N SER A 1196 7.38 6.48 -20.20
CA SER A 1196 7.18 5.31 -19.34
C SER A 1196 6.25 5.53 -18.13
N TRP A 1197 5.48 6.62 -18.12
CA TRP A 1197 4.40 6.88 -17.17
C TRP A 1197 3.17 6.01 -17.51
N ARG A 1198 2.72 5.18 -16.54
CA ARG A 1198 1.64 4.20 -16.70
C ARG A 1198 0.32 4.81 -17.17
N ASP A 1199 -0.01 5.99 -16.66
CA ASP A 1199 -1.31 6.65 -16.82
C ASP A 1199 -1.22 7.81 -17.84
N LYS A 1200 -0.15 7.83 -18.64
CA LYS A 1200 0.07 8.78 -19.72
C LYS A 1200 -1.09 8.68 -20.73
N PRO A 1201 -1.82 9.79 -21.01
CA PRO A 1201 -2.87 9.76 -22.01
C PRO A 1201 -2.35 9.39 -23.40
N ASN A 1202 -3.09 8.53 -24.09
CA ASN A 1202 -2.69 8.00 -25.39
C ASN A 1202 -2.44 9.11 -26.42
N GLY A 1203 -1.28 9.04 -27.07
CA GLY A 1203 -0.87 9.98 -28.10
C GLY A 1203 -0.25 11.30 -27.61
N ASN A 1204 -0.33 11.62 -26.31
CA ASN A 1204 0.36 12.79 -25.78
C ASN A 1204 1.89 12.61 -25.82
N ILE A 1205 2.65 13.70 -26.00
CA ILE A 1205 4.12 13.67 -26.07
C ILE A 1205 4.74 14.78 -25.21
N VAL A 1206 5.97 14.56 -24.75
CA VAL A 1206 6.82 15.62 -24.17
C VAL A 1206 7.99 15.93 -25.12
N THR A 1207 8.29 17.22 -25.28
CA THR A 1207 9.47 17.72 -25.98
C THR A 1207 10.35 18.49 -25.01
N VAL A 1208 11.68 18.39 -25.19
CA VAL A 1208 12.66 19.10 -24.38
C VAL A 1208 13.66 19.73 -25.35
N THR A 1209 13.58 21.05 -25.53
CA THR A 1209 14.22 21.76 -26.64
C THR A 1209 15.13 22.89 -26.13
N PRO A 1210 16.44 22.86 -26.37
CA PRO A 1210 17.31 24.00 -26.08
C PRO A 1210 17.11 25.10 -27.11
N ILE A 1211 16.94 26.35 -26.64
CA ILE A 1211 16.71 27.52 -27.48
C ILE A 1211 17.58 28.71 -27.05
N LYS A 1212 18.09 29.46 -28.03
CA LYS A 1212 18.88 30.69 -27.80
C LYS A 1212 17.94 31.87 -27.46
N ARG A 1213 18.41 32.82 -26.63
CA ARG A 1213 17.70 34.07 -26.27
C ARG A 1213 17.05 34.81 -27.46
N ALA A 1214 17.72 34.86 -28.61
CA ALA A 1214 17.20 35.50 -29.82
C ALA A 1214 15.92 34.83 -30.40
N LYS A 1215 15.66 33.56 -30.06
CA LYS A 1215 14.43 32.83 -30.43
C LYS A 1215 13.31 33.07 -29.40
N ILE A 1216 13.65 33.09 -28.09
CA ILE A 1216 12.71 33.43 -26.99
C ILE A 1216 12.02 34.78 -27.24
N ALA A 1217 12.75 35.81 -27.64
CA ALA A 1217 12.21 37.15 -27.89
C ALA A 1217 11.15 37.22 -29.03
N ARG A 1218 11.00 36.14 -29.81
CA ARG A 1218 9.95 35.98 -30.84
C ARG A 1218 8.85 34.98 -30.43
N MET A 1219 9.04 34.24 -29.34
CA MET A 1219 8.14 33.18 -28.87
C MET A 1219 7.38 33.52 -27.58
N VAL A 1220 7.89 34.44 -26.76
CA VAL A 1220 7.21 34.90 -25.54
C VAL A 1220 6.64 36.30 -25.79
N PRO A 1221 5.30 36.46 -25.89
CA PRO A 1221 4.67 37.75 -26.14
C PRO A 1221 5.00 38.81 -25.08
N ALA A 1222 4.92 40.08 -25.47
CA ALA A 1222 5.28 41.20 -24.59
C ALA A 1222 4.29 41.39 -23.42
N SER A 1223 3.09 40.78 -23.47
CA SER A 1223 2.19 40.70 -22.31
C SER A 1223 2.66 39.72 -21.22
N PHE A 1224 3.44 38.69 -21.57
CA PHE A 1224 4.03 37.75 -20.62
C PHE A 1224 5.41 38.17 -20.11
N MET A 1225 5.96 39.25 -20.68
CA MET A 1225 7.08 39.96 -20.05
C MET A 1225 6.63 40.51 -18.68
N PRO A 1226 7.56 40.66 -17.72
CA PRO A 1226 7.29 41.10 -16.35
C PRO A 1226 6.31 42.28 -16.25
N GLY A 1227 5.13 42.07 -15.63
CA GLY A 1227 4.19 43.14 -15.28
C GLY A 1227 2.68 42.81 -15.38
N LYS A 1228 2.29 41.78 -16.13
CA LYS A 1228 0.87 41.35 -16.28
C LYS A 1228 0.57 39.91 -15.85
N LEU A 1229 1.46 39.32 -15.05
CA LEU A 1229 1.22 38.05 -14.34
C LEU A 1229 0.32 38.32 -13.12
N ASN A 1230 -0.98 38.49 -13.39
CA ASN A 1230 -2.09 38.32 -12.44
C ASN A 1230 -2.96 37.19 -12.98
#